data_AF-A0A1R3K4J7-F1
#
_entry.id   AF-A0A1R3K4J7-F1
#
_cell.length_a   1.000
_cell.length_b   1.000
_cell.length_c   1.000
_cell.angle_alpha   90.00
_cell.angle_beta   90.00
_cell.angle_gamma   90.00
#
_symmetry.space_group_name_H-M   'P 1'
#
loop_
_entity.id
_entity.type
_entity.pdbx_description
1 polymer ?
#
loop_
_entity_poly.entity_id
_entity_poly.type
_entity_poly.pdbx_seq_one_letter_code
_entity_poly.pdbx_strand_id
1 'polypeptide(L)'
;MGTEAPAPGSMECDKGFSCNYMLLKPEEVKFVDLFHILCSSSLEDRKFVDSSAETAESFRHRWLIFISIVAQKFLMFTCKPMSWMGSVIETWLNLLELNSNFFVLIWNFVRGKAVMPDKDSEKFISFIGNLDKRKMLDSNIKPGDGCRYYSALSMMASKASYENRAYIETIVKDHWKMEYLGFYDYWNDYQEKATTQLFYLRDKTDDHDTIVVAIRGTEPFDADAWCSDFDLSWYELPNMGKIHGGFMKALGLQKNVGWPRECQDNGCRKEPLAYYDIRDKLKALLSESEKTKFILTGHSQGGALAILFPAILFLHEEKFLLERLEGIYTYGQPRVGDELFGKYMESKLEEHKIGYYRVVYGNDIVPRLPYDDKDLLFKHFGTCVYYNRHYQGKVILQIVPEEPNKNYFSAISAVPMMANAVSHSTQDYVNSTRLGSLDAFTLPVPQESHNFSGNYLVLRPNELTIFDLFRLLWSHDLEKKAFVECPPETFQENIRRKWLIFMSLSSQKFLLNAATPLNWLGEKLEMWVNLVSFNCNIFVLLLNFLRGKVIIPDRESENFRSLLGNLDRRIELDKNIKPGDCKYYGALAAMAAKLSYENRAFVERIVRDYWKMELIGYYNFWNDYQKKSNTQAIMVHDKSTNMIIVAFRGTEPFNADDWSTDLDLSWYELDEMGKIHGGFMKALGLVMEKGWPLEVEQDENRPLAYYTIREKLRQQLQQNKEANFMVTGHSLGGALSILFPAVLALHEEKWLLDRLEGVYTFGQPRVGDKKFKEFMEIQLQNHDFRYLRYVYCNDIIPRTPTDDITFLYKHFGTCLYFNSCYKGKILEEEPNKNYISLIAWIPRSLNAIWELARGFILPLMKGPDYKESWLLVLLRILGLAFPGLSAHNPQEYVNVTRLCSPRIYHQLEDDQHPTNGLYLAISKANMIQLQQKATILVNSKGKIFHGKLQ
;
A
#
# COMPACT_ATOMS: atom_id res chain seq x y z
N MET A 1 17.81 39.47 -62.00
CA MET A 1 18.49 39.54 -60.69
C MET A 1 17.42 39.57 -59.63
N GLY A 2 16.98 38.40 -59.17
CA GLY A 2 16.05 38.28 -58.06
C GLY A 2 16.86 38.18 -56.77
N THR A 3 16.63 39.09 -55.83
CA THR A 3 17.10 38.97 -54.45
C THR A 3 15.96 38.32 -53.66
N GLU A 4 16.17 37.06 -53.28
CA GLU A 4 15.29 36.30 -52.40
C GLU A 4 15.13 37.01 -51.05
N ALA A 5 13.89 37.11 -50.59
CA ALA A 5 13.57 37.45 -49.21
C ALA A 5 14.05 36.32 -48.29
N PRO A 6 14.62 36.63 -47.11
CA PRO A 6 15.08 35.59 -46.19
C PRO A 6 13.88 34.79 -45.67
N ALA A 7 14.05 33.46 -45.64
CA ALA A 7 13.11 32.52 -45.04
C ALA A 7 12.87 32.83 -43.54
N PRO A 8 11.69 32.50 -42.97
CA PRO A 8 11.40 32.72 -41.55
C PRO A 8 12.23 31.74 -40.71
N GLY A 9 13.43 32.17 -40.34
CA GLY A 9 14.21 31.56 -39.26
C GLY A 9 13.50 31.80 -37.93
N SER A 10 13.50 30.79 -37.06
CA SER A 10 13.08 30.88 -35.66
C SER A 10 13.66 32.13 -35.02
N MET A 11 12.82 33.12 -34.70
CA MET A 11 13.25 34.28 -33.91
C MET A 11 13.76 33.78 -32.56
N GLU A 12 15.05 33.91 -32.31
CA GLU A 12 15.62 33.69 -30.99
C GLU A 12 14.94 34.64 -29.98
N CYS A 13 14.56 34.08 -28.84
CA CYS A 13 13.86 34.82 -27.79
C CYS A 13 14.82 35.87 -27.18
N ASP A 14 14.53 37.16 -27.36
CA ASP A 14 15.21 38.23 -26.60
C ASP A 14 14.87 38.06 -25.11
N LYS A 15 15.87 38.11 -24.23
CA LYS A 15 15.71 37.85 -22.78
C LYS A 15 16.30 38.96 -21.94
N GLY A 16 16.46 40.15 -22.52
CA GLY A 16 17.03 41.32 -21.84
C GLY A 16 16.28 41.79 -20.59
N PHE A 17 15.11 41.22 -20.27
CA PHE A 17 14.36 41.51 -19.04
C PHE A 17 14.83 40.71 -17.81
N SER A 18 15.61 39.64 -17.99
CA SER A 18 16.08 38.76 -16.93
C SER A 18 17.58 38.95 -16.72
N CYS A 19 18.03 39.12 -15.46
CA CYS A 19 19.46 39.25 -15.16
C CYS A 19 20.22 37.95 -15.44
N ASN A 20 19.63 36.82 -15.04
CA ASN A 20 20.03 35.48 -15.44
C ASN A 20 18.80 34.61 -15.69
N TYR A 21 18.96 33.50 -16.39
CA TYR A 21 17.88 32.52 -16.59
C TYR A 21 18.43 31.11 -16.84
N MET A 22 17.58 30.10 -16.62
CA MET A 22 17.77 28.74 -17.10
C MET A 22 16.44 28.22 -17.63
N LEU A 23 16.37 27.92 -18.93
CA LEU A 23 15.16 27.43 -19.59
C LEU A 23 15.39 26.04 -20.15
N LEU A 24 14.45 25.15 -19.84
CA LEU A 24 14.39 23.80 -20.40
C LEU A 24 13.37 23.80 -21.54
N LYS A 25 13.75 23.25 -22.70
CA LYS A 25 12.88 23.08 -23.88
C LYS A 25 12.68 21.58 -24.16
N PRO A 26 11.77 20.89 -23.45
CA PRO A 26 11.63 19.44 -23.58
C PRO A 26 11.31 18.99 -25.00
N GLU A 27 10.69 19.83 -25.82
CA GLU A 27 10.32 19.55 -27.23
C GLU A 27 11.56 19.31 -28.09
N GLU A 28 12.68 19.99 -27.79
CA GLU A 28 13.92 19.91 -28.57
C GLU A 28 14.84 18.76 -28.15
N VAL A 29 14.54 18.07 -27.03
CA VAL A 29 15.35 16.98 -26.48
C VAL A 29 15.18 15.69 -27.30
N LYS A 30 16.27 15.11 -27.81
CA LYS A 30 16.29 13.78 -28.43
C LYS A 30 16.58 12.69 -27.39
N PHE A 31 16.29 11.43 -27.72
CA PHE A 31 16.55 10.29 -26.82
C PHE A 31 18.03 10.16 -26.42
N VAL A 32 18.94 10.46 -27.34
CA VAL A 32 20.40 10.44 -27.09
C VAL A 32 20.82 11.54 -26.10
N ASP A 33 20.14 12.70 -26.15
CA ASP A 33 20.42 13.83 -25.27
C ASP A 33 20.11 13.50 -23.80
N LEU A 34 19.05 12.70 -23.55
CA LEU A 34 18.67 12.21 -22.22
C LEU A 34 19.78 11.40 -21.55
N PHE A 35 20.45 10.51 -22.29
CA PHE A 35 21.59 9.73 -21.78
C PHE A 35 22.80 10.64 -21.50
N HIS A 36 23.05 11.62 -22.36
CA HIS A 36 24.15 12.55 -22.18
C HIS A 36 23.97 13.47 -20.97
N ILE A 37 22.75 13.83 -20.55
CA ILE A 37 22.52 14.66 -19.33
C ILE A 37 23.15 14.00 -18.10
N LEU A 38 23.08 12.66 -18.04
CA LEU A 38 23.59 11.89 -16.91
C LEU A 38 25.11 11.72 -16.96
N CYS A 39 25.69 11.65 -18.15
CA CYS A 39 27.11 11.29 -18.36
C CYS A 39 28.06 12.47 -18.58
N SER A 40 27.57 13.69 -18.85
CA SER A 40 28.42 14.89 -19.05
C SER A 40 28.05 16.01 -18.08
N SER A 41 29.05 16.68 -17.53
CA SER A 41 28.91 17.76 -16.54
C SER A 41 28.56 19.13 -17.14
N SER A 42 28.79 19.34 -18.45
CA SER A 42 28.43 20.59 -19.13
C SER A 42 26.99 20.53 -19.68
N LEU A 43 26.20 21.54 -19.33
CA LEU A 43 24.84 21.76 -19.82
C LEU A 43 24.75 22.85 -20.90
N GLU A 44 25.76 23.73 -21.03
CA GLU A 44 25.71 24.95 -21.87
C GLU A 44 25.70 24.69 -23.39
N ASP A 45 26.21 23.56 -23.86
CA ASP A 45 26.32 23.28 -25.30
C ASP A 45 25.12 22.54 -25.90
N ARG A 46 23.97 22.55 -25.22
CA ARG A 46 22.82 21.68 -25.57
C ARG A 46 21.63 22.49 -26.05
N LYS A 47 21.12 22.16 -27.23
CA LYS A 47 19.97 22.86 -27.86
C LYS A 47 18.74 23.03 -26.96
N PHE A 48 18.50 22.08 -26.05
CA PHE A 48 17.34 22.08 -25.16
C PHE A 48 17.54 22.76 -23.80
N VAL A 49 18.76 23.21 -23.48
CA VAL A 49 19.06 24.01 -22.28
C VAL A 49 19.53 25.38 -22.74
N ASP A 50 18.84 26.40 -22.30
CA ASP A 50 19.13 27.77 -22.67
C ASP A 50 19.38 28.56 -21.38
N SER A 51 20.66 28.82 -21.09
CA SER A 51 21.17 29.37 -19.83
C SER A 51 22.05 30.59 -20.09
N SER A 52 22.07 31.55 -19.16
CA SER A 52 22.95 32.72 -19.19
C SER A 52 24.15 32.64 -18.22
N ALA A 53 24.33 31.52 -17.51
CA ALA A 53 25.39 31.33 -16.52
C ALA A 53 26.14 29.99 -16.69
N GLU A 54 27.47 30.00 -16.48
CA GLU A 54 28.34 28.80 -16.46
C GLU A 54 27.95 27.87 -15.31
N THR A 55 27.17 26.82 -15.63
CA THR A 55 26.64 25.90 -14.63
C THR A 55 27.43 24.58 -14.65
N ALA A 56 28.52 24.52 -13.87
CA ALA A 56 29.14 23.25 -13.47
C ALA A 56 28.26 22.58 -12.40
N GLU A 57 27.27 21.81 -12.85
CA GLU A 57 26.20 21.30 -11.97
C GLU A 57 26.52 19.95 -11.32
N SER A 58 26.08 19.80 -10.07
CA SER A 58 26.14 18.54 -9.34
C SER A 58 25.40 17.44 -10.11
N PHE A 59 25.84 16.18 -9.99
CA PHE A 59 25.13 15.04 -10.64
C PHE A 59 23.65 14.99 -10.23
N ARG A 60 23.35 15.39 -8.99
CA ARG A 60 21.99 15.43 -8.46
C ARG A 60 21.14 16.48 -9.18
N HIS A 61 21.67 17.69 -9.41
CA HIS A 61 20.97 18.72 -10.17
C HIS A 61 20.70 18.27 -11.61
N ARG A 62 21.71 17.71 -12.31
CA ARG A 62 21.55 17.14 -13.66
C ARG A 62 20.51 16.02 -13.71
N TRP A 63 20.46 15.18 -12.69
CA TRP A 63 19.48 14.12 -12.57
C TRP A 63 18.04 14.64 -12.35
N LEU A 64 17.86 15.75 -11.62
CA LEU A 64 16.56 16.38 -11.45
C LEU A 64 16.04 17.02 -12.74
N ILE A 65 16.93 17.67 -13.50
CA ILE A 65 16.64 18.16 -14.86
C ILE A 65 16.22 16.99 -15.77
N PHE A 66 16.95 15.86 -15.71
CA PHE A 66 16.61 14.65 -16.46
C PHE A 66 15.19 14.15 -16.12
N ILE A 67 14.84 14.05 -14.84
CA ILE A 67 13.49 13.61 -14.43
C ILE A 67 12.42 14.58 -14.90
N SER A 68 12.62 15.88 -14.71
CA SER A 68 11.69 16.91 -15.15
C SER A 68 11.41 16.79 -16.65
N ILE A 69 12.45 16.67 -17.48
CA ILE A 69 12.31 16.52 -18.93
C ILE A 69 11.62 15.19 -19.31
N VAL A 70 11.96 14.08 -18.65
CA VAL A 70 11.32 12.78 -18.90
C VAL A 70 9.84 12.81 -18.54
N ALA A 71 9.49 13.40 -17.39
CA ALA A 71 8.12 13.56 -16.94
C ALA A 71 7.32 14.44 -17.91
N GLN A 72 7.86 15.60 -18.30
CA GLN A 72 7.23 16.49 -19.28
C GLN A 72 7.04 15.80 -20.64
N LYS A 73 8.04 15.07 -21.16
CA LYS A 73 7.88 14.30 -22.42
C LYS A 73 6.82 13.21 -22.31
N PHE A 74 6.76 12.51 -21.19
CA PHE A 74 5.75 11.49 -20.95
C PHE A 74 4.34 12.10 -20.91
N LEU A 75 4.17 13.24 -20.23
CA LEU A 75 2.90 13.96 -20.15
C LEU A 75 2.46 14.48 -21.53
N MET A 76 3.37 15.08 -22.31
CA MET A 76 3.09 15.50 -23.69
C MET A 76 2.67 14.31 -24.57
N PHE A 77 3.33 13.16 -24.42
CA PHE A 77 2.99 11.94 -25.17
C PHE A 77 1.62 11.37 -24.78
N THR A 78 1.27 11.44 -23.49
CA THR A 78 0.03 10.87 -22.93
C THR A 78 -1.13 11.86 -22.84
N CYS A 79 -0.96 13.12 -23.21
CA CYS A 79 -1.94 14.21 -23.06
C CYS A 79 -3.33 13.85 -23.60
N LYS A 80 -3.44 13.43 -24.87
CA LYS A 80 -4.74 13.05 -25.47
C LYS A 80 -5.38 11.82 -24.79
N PRO A 81 -4.66 10.69 -24.59
CA PRO A 81 -5.18 9.55 -23.82
C PRO A 81 -5.64 9.90 -22.40
N MET A 82 -4.88 10.74 -21.70
CA MET A 82 -5.13 11.13 -20.31
C MET A 82 -6.38 12.00 -20.19
N SER A 83 -6.52 13.01 -21.06
CA SER A 83 -7.73 13.85 -21.16
C SER A 83 -8.97 13.02 -21.51
N TRP A 84 -8.86 12.07 -22.46
CA TRP A 84 -9.95 11.16 -22.80
C TRP A 84 -10.37 10.29 -21.61
N MET A 85 -9.39 9.71 -20.90
CA MET A 85 -9.64 8.89 -19.72
C MET A 85 -10.32 9.69 -18.60
N GLY A 86 -9.85 10.92 -18.34
CA GLY A 86 -10.49 11.83 -17.39
C GLY A 86 -11.94 12.10 -17.75
N SER A 87 -12.21 12.44 -19.01
CA SER A 87 -13.57 12.64 -19.51
C SER A 87 -14.45 11.40 -19.33
N VAL A 88 -13.94 10.19 -19.58
CA VAL A 88 -14.69 8.94 -19.38
C VAL A 88 -15.02 8.72 -17.90
N ILE A 89 -14.04 8.90 -17.02
CA ILE A 89 -14.22 8.72 -15.57
C ILE A 89 -15.24 9.73 -15.04
N GLU A 90 -15.10 11.02 -15.36
CA GLU A 90 -16.03 12.05 -14.91
C GLU A 90 -17.44 11.85 -15.45
N THR A 91 -17.56 11.50 -16.74
CA THR A 91 -18.87 11.18 -17.34
C THR A 91 -19.51 9.98 -16.63
N TRP A 92 -18.72 8.95 -16.30
CA TRP A 92 -19.22 7.78 -15.59
C TRP A 92 -19.67 8.09 -14.16
N LEU A 93 -18.87 8.85 -13.40
CA LEU A 93 -19.20 9.26 -12.04
C LEU A 93 -20.49 10.11 -12.01
N ASN A 94 -20.60 11.10 -12.90
CA ASN A 94 -21.80 11.93 -13.00
C ASN A 94 -23.02 11.14 -13.51
N LEU A 95 -22.84 10.19 -14.42
CA LEU A 95 -23.92 9.32 -14.89
C LEU A 95 -24.49 8.48 -13.74
N LEU A 96 -23.63 7.92 -12.89
CA LEU A 96 -24.06 7.18 -11.71
C LEU A 96 -24.79 8.08 -10.71
N GLU A 97 -24.27 9.28 -10.45
CA GLU A 97 -24.85 10.22 -9.49
C GLU A 97 -26.24 10.70 -9.92
N LEU A 98 -26.38 11.14 -11.19
CA LEU A 98 -27.66 11.61 -11.75
C LEU A 98 -28.73 10.51 -11.78
N ASN A 99 -28.32 9.24 -11.78
CA ASN A 99 -29.21 8.08 -11.78
C ASN A 99 -29.18 7.32 -10.44
N SER A 100 -28.75 7.98 -9.35
CA SER A 100 -28.67 7.49 -7.96
C SER A 100 -27.65 6.37 -7.71
N ASN A 101 -27.69 5.27 -8.46
CA ASN A 101 -26.72 4.18 -8.35
C ASN A 101 -26.75 3.30 -9.61
N PHE A 102 -25.76 2.40 -9.72
CA PHE A 102 -25.58 1.52 -10.88
C PHE A 102 -26.82 0.67 -11.23
N PHE A 103 -27.53 0.14 -10.23
CA PHE A 103 -28.71 -0.69 -10.47
C PHE A 103 -29.91 0.13 -10.98
N VAL A 104 -30.10 1.33 -10.41
CA VAL A 104 -31.12 2.28 -10.87
C VAL A 104 -30.79 2.82 -12.26
N LEU A 105 -29.51 3.04 -12.57
CA LEU A 105 -29.04 3.42 -13.90
C LEU A 105 -29.41 2.35 -14.95
N ILE A 106 -29.10 1.08 -14.70
CA ILE A 106 -29.50 -0.03 -15.59
C ILE A 106 -31.02 -0.05 -15.78
N TRP A 107 -31.77 0.09 -14.69
CA TRP A 107 -33.22 0.11 -14.72
C TRP A 107 -33.80 1.30 -15.52
N ASN A 108 -33.19 2.48 -15.39
CA ASN A 108 -33.55 3.68 -16.13
C ASN A 108 -33.19 3.54 -17.61
N PHE A 109 -32.06 2.91 -17.96
CA PHE A 109 -31.73 2.58 -19.35
C PHE A 109 -32.77 1.65 -19.98
N VAL A 110 -33.18 0.59 -19.28
CA VAL A 110 -34.23 -0.33 -19.75
C VAL A 110 -35.57 0.38 -19.94
N ARG A 111 -35.88 1.40 -19.13
CA ARG A 111 -37.11 2.21 -19.21
C ARG A 111 -37.01 3.39 -20.18
N GLY A 112 -35.86 3.64 -20.80
CA GLY A 112 -35.63 4.84 -21.63
C GLY A 112 -35.67 6.16 -20.86
N LYS A 113 -35.42 6.13 -19.54
CA LYS A 113 -35.46 7.29 -18.62
C LYS A 113 -34.08 7.65 -18.04
N ALA A 114 -32.99 7.10 -18.58
CA ALA A 114 -31.65 7.40 -18.12
C ALA A 114 -31.31 8.88 -18.36
N VAL A 115 -30.91 9.58 -17.31
CA VAL A 115 -30.48 10.98 -17.40
C VAL A 115 -29.00 10.98 -17.76
N MET A 116 -28.66 11.49 -18.94
CA MET A 116 -27.27 11.58 -19.38
C MET A 116 -26.63 12.85 -18.78
N PRO A 117 -25.38 12.76 -18.30
CA PRO A 117 -24.65 13.91 -17.79
C PRO A 117 -24.36 14.92 -18.91
N ASP A 118 -24.61 16.18 -18.63
CA ASP A 118 -24.28 17.32 -19.50
C ASP A 118 -23.15 18.12 -18.86
N LYS A 119 -22.01 18.24 -19.54
CA LYS A 119 -20.80 18.88 -18.99
C LYS A 119 -20.98 20.36 -18.68
N ASP A 120 -21.92 21.02 -19.36
CA ASP A 120 -22.19 22.44 -19.19
C ASP A 120 -23.30 22.70 -18.15
N SER A 121 -23.86 21.64 -17.55
CA SER A 121 -24.89 21.76 -16.51
C SER A 121 -24.29 22.00 -15.13
N GLU A 122 -25.05 22.72 -14.30
CA GLU A 122 -24.84 22.92 -12.88
C GLU A 122 -24.86 21.63 -12.04
N LYS A 123 -25.27 20.50 -12.61
CA LYS A 123 -25.28 19.19 -11.93
C LYS A 123 -24.05 18.35 -12.25
N PHE A 124 -23.25 18.76 -13.23
CA PHE A 124 -22.01 18.07 -13.56
C PHE A 124 -20.90 18.57 -12.64
N ILE A 125 -20.23 17.63 -11.99
CA ILE A 125 -19.09 17.91 -11.10
C ILE A 125 -17.83 17.24 -11.61
N SER A 126 -16.71 17.94 -11.49
CA SER A 126 -15.37 17.48 -11.86
C SER A 126 -14.98 16.24 -11.06
N PHE A 127 -13.87 15.59 -11.44
CA PHE A 127 -13.26 14.54 -10.62
C PHE A 127 -12.99 15.02 -9.18
N ILE A 128 -12.51 16.26 -9.01
CA ILE A 128 -12.23 16.85 -7.68
C ILE A 128 -13.53 17.07 -6.90
N GLY A 129 -14.61 17.54 -7.55
CA GLY A 129 -15.93 17.67 -6.95
C GLY A 129 -16.52 16.34 -6.48
N ASN A 130 -16.20 15.24 -7.15
CA ASN A 130 -16.60 13.90 -6.73
C ASN A 130 -15.84 13.38 -5.49
N LEU A 131 -14.63 13.89 -5.21
CA LEU A 131 -13.88 13.56 -3.99
C LEU A 131 -14.44 14.23 -2.74
N ASP A 132 -14.98 15.45 -2.88
CA ASP A 132 -15.66 16.18 -1.80
C ASP A 132 -16.97 16.80 -2.32
N LYS A 133 -18.11 16.20 -1.97
CA LYS A 133 -19.44 16.65 -2.40
C LYS A 133 -20.01 17.83 -1.62
N ARG A 134 -19.31 18.35 -0.61
CA ARG A 134 -19.85 19.44 0.24
C ARG A 134 -19.87 20.75 -0.53
N LYS A 135 -21.04 21.39 -0.56
CA LYS A 135 -21.27 22.66 -1.26
C LYS A 135 -21.51 23.87 -0.36
N MET A 136 -21.99 23.66 0.86
CA MET A 136 -22.37 24.74 1.77
C MET A 136 -21.15 25.24 2.55
N LEU A 137 -21.05 26.56 2.74
CA LEU A 137 -20.15 27.15 3.74
C LEU A 137 -20.56 26.68 5.15
N ASP A 138 -19.61 26.64 6.08
CA ASP A 138 -19.89 26.27 7.47
C ASP A 138 -20.69 27.39 8.15
N SER A 139 -21.90 27.09 8.61
CA SER A 139 -22.78 28.07 9.25
C SER A 139 -22.22 28.62 10.57
N ASN A 140 -21.22 27.96 11.16
CA ASN A 140 -20.57 28.40 12.38
C ASN A 140 -19.45 29.42 12.14
N ILE A 141 -19.04 29.65 10.89
CA ILE A 141 -17.98 30.59 10.53
C ILE A 141 -18.61 31.77 9.79
N LYS A 142 -18.55 32.96 10.39
CA LYS A 142 -19.21 34.18 9.91
C LYS A 142 -18.19 35.24 9.47
N PRO A 143 -18.56 36.20 8.60
CA PRO A 143 -17.68 37.29 8.17
C PRO A 143 -16.95 38.03 9.30
N GLY A 144 -17.57 38.15 10.48
CA GLY A 144 -16.95 38.75 11.67
C GLY A 144 -15.81 37.94 12.32
N ASP A 145 -15.57 36.69 11.91
CA ASP A 145 -14.54 35.81 12.48
C ASP A 145 -13.12 36.05 11.88
N GLY A 146 -12.97 37.12 11.09
CA GLY A 146 -11.69 37.58 10.55
C GLY A 146 -10.99 36.53 9.66
N CYS A 147 -9.72 36.25 9.94
CA CYS A 147 -8.90 35.33 9.14
C CYS A 147 -9.49 33.91 9.03
N ARG A 148 -10.28 33.46 10.02
CA ARG A 148 -10.92 32.15 9.99
C ARG A 148 -12.00 32.08 8.91
N TYR A 149 -12.78 33.15 8.75
CA TYR A 149 -13.79 33.26 7.71
C TYR A 149 -13.17 33.26 6.33
N TYR A 150 -12.21 34.17 6.09
CA TYR A 150 -11.57 34.26 4.79
C TYR A 150 -10.83 32.98 4.43
N SER A 151 -10.24 32.26 5.38
CA SER A 151 -9.64 30.95 5.12
C SER A 151 -10.69 29.88 4.76
N ALA A 152 -11.83 29.83 5.44
CA ALA A 152 -12.88 28.86 5.08
C ALA A 152 -13.52 29.17 3.71
N LEU A 153 -13.81 30.45 3.45
CA LEU A 153 -14.35 30.92 2.17
C LEU A 153 -13.35 30.68 1.03
N SER A 154 -12.08 31.01 1.24
CA SER A 154 -11.00 30.84 0.26
C SER A 154 -10.77 29.37 -0.11
N MET A 155 -10.84 28.45 0.86
CA MET A 155 -10.76 27.02 0.56
C MET A 155 -11.96 26.54 -0.25
N MET A 156 -13.18 26.94 0.13
CA MET A 156 -14.38 26.56 -0.60
C MET A 156 -14.39 27.14 -2.03
N ALA A 157 -13.90 28.36 -2.21
CA ALA A 157 -13.73 29.00 -3.52
C ALA A 157 -12.63 28.30 -4.34
N SER A 158 -11.47 28.01 -3.75
CA SER A 158 -10.39 27.23 -4.39
C SER A 158 -10.87 25.85 -4.83
N LYS A 159 -11.72 25.20 -4.04
CA LYS A 159 -12.35 23.92 -4.42
C LYS A 159 -13.33 24.10 -5.58
N ALA A 160 -14.23 25.09 -5.50
CA ALA A 160 -15.21 25.35 -6.55
C ALA A 160 -14.58 25.76 -7.89
N SER A 161 -13.34 26.30 -7.86
CA SER A 161 -12.63 26.72 -9.08
C SER A 161 -12.38 25.59 -10.08
N TYR A 162 -12.40 24.32 -9.64
CA TYR A 162 -12.28 23.15 -10.51
C TYR A 162 -13.53 22.83 -11.33
N GLU A 163 -14.67 23.44 -10.99
CA GLU A 163 -15.96 23.10 -11.55
C GLU A 163 -16.32 23.95 -12.77
N ASN A 164 -17.32 23.53 -13.54
CA ASN A 164 -17.76 24.29 -14.71
C ASN A 164 -18.46 25.60 -14.31
N ARG A 165 -18.62 26.50 -15.29
CA ARG A 165 -19.24 27.82 -15.10
C ARG A 165 -20.63 27.75 -14.48
N ALA A 166 -21.51 26.86 -14.95
CA ALA A 166 -22.90 26.78 -14.48
C ALA A 166 -22.96 26.31 -13.02
N TYR A 167 -22.11 25.36 -12.64
CA TYR A 167 -21.97 24.91 -11.26
C TYR A 167 -21.48 26.05 -10.36
N ILE A 168 -20.42 26.75 -10.76
CA ILE A 168 -19.86 27.88 -9.99
C ILE A 168 -20.90 28.98 -9.81
N GLU A 169 -21.60 29.38 -10.86
CA GLU A 169 -22.63 30.42 -10.80
C GLU A 169 -23.76 30.03 -9.85
N THR A 170 -24.22 28.77 -9.92
CA THR A 170 -25.26 28.22 -9.02
C THR A 170 -24.78 28.17 -7.57
N ILE A 171 -23.54 27.76 -7.32
CA ILE A 171 -22.99 27.69 -5.96
C ILE A 171 -22.88 29.09 -5.35
N VAL A 172 -22.33 30.05 -6.09
CA VAL A 172 -22.13 31.42 -5.59
C VAL A 172 -23.48 32.09 -5.34
N LYS A 173 -24.40 32.08 -6.32
CA LYS A 173 -25.70 32.76 -6.22
C LYS A 173 -26.68 32.04 -5.30
N ASP A 174 -26.88 30.74 -5.50
CA ASP A 174 -27.98 30.02 -4.86
C ASP A 174 -27.59 29.39 -3.52
N HIS A 175 -26.33 28.96 -3.36
CA HIS A 175 -25.88 28.29 -2.16
C HIS A 175 -25.14 29.21 -1.18
N TRP A 176 -24.23 30.06 -1.66
CA TRP A 176 -23.46 30.99 -0.81
C TRP A 176 -24.14 32.34 -0.65
N LYS A 177 -25.14 32.65 -1.49
CA LYS A 177 -25.89 33.92 -1.49
C LYS A 177 -24.97 35.14 -1.70
N MET A 178 -23.98 34.97 -2.58
CA MET A 178 -22.99 35.98 -2.95
C MET A 178 -23.17 36.40 -4.40
N GLU A 179 -22.54 37.51 -4.79
CA GLU A 179 -22.58 37.99 -6.17
C GLU A 179 -21.53 37.26 -7.02
N TYR A 180 -21.96 36.67 -8.13
CA TYR A 180 -21.07 36.04 -9.11
C TYR A 180 -20.66 37.07 -10.16
N LEU A 181 -19.35 37.30 -10.30
CA LEU A 181 -18.79 38.35 -11.16
C LEU A 181 -18.21 37.81 -12.49
N GLY A 182 -17.98 36.50 -12.59
CA GLY A 182 -17.61 35.84 -13.85
C GLY A 182 -16.57 34.73 -13.69
N PHE A 183 -16.45 33.91 -14.74
CA PHE A 183 -15.48 32.83 -14.91
C PHE A 183 -14.73 33.06 -16.23
N TYR A 184 -13.41 32.93 -16.23
CA TYR A 184 -12.57 33.33 -17.35
C TYR A 184 -11.43 32.33 -17.59
N ASP A 185 -11.13 32.12 -18.87
CA ASP A 185 -10.01 31.34 -19.38
C ASP A 185 -8.90 32.28 -19.87
N TYR A 186 -7.65 31.95 -19.59
CA TYR A 186 -6.50 32.80 -19.85
C TYR A 186 -5.41 32.10 -20.65
N TRP A 187 -4.86 32.84 -21.62
CA TRP A 187 -3.87 32.37 -22.59
C TRP A 187 -2.47 32.24 -21.97
N ASN A 188 -1.78 31.18 -22.37
CA ASN A 188 -0.35 30.97 -22.11
C ASN A 188 0.43 31.03 -23.43
N ASP A 189 1.21 32.10 -23.63
CA ASP A 189 1.99 32.32 -24.85
C ASP A 189 2.97 31.18 -25.18
N TYR A 190 3.44 30.43 -24.17
CA TYR A 190 4.43 29.37 -24.33
C TYR A 190 3.81 28.02 -24.70
N GLN A 191 2.55 27.79 -24.33
CA GLN A 191 1.82 26.56 -24.66
C GLN A 191 0.82 26.75 -25.80
N GLU A 192 0.53 28.00 -26.20
CA GLU A 192 -0.39 28.38 -27.29
C GLU A 192 -1.82 27.85 -27.08
N LYS A 193 -2.28 27.92 -25.83
CA LYS A 193 -3.63 27.55 -25.39
C LYS A 193 -4.01 28.26 -24.10
N ALA A 194 -5.30 28.26 -23.77
CA ALA A 194 -5.77 28.67 -22.46
C ALA A 194 -5.50 27.57 -21.43
N THR A 195 -4.68 27.85 -20.42
CA THR A 195 -4.30 26.88 -19.36
C THR A 195 -4.59 27.35 -17.95
N THR A 196 -4.92 28.63 -17.80
CA THR A 196 -5.20 29.23 -16.50
C THR A 196 -6.66 29.62 -16.47
N GLN A 197 -7.37 29.16 -15.45
CA GLN A 197 -8.79 29.46 -15.26
C GLN A 197 -9.00 29.99 -13.85
N LEU A 198 -9.95 30.91 -13.70
CA LEU A 198 -10.35 31.45 -12.40
C LEU A 198 -11.75 32.03 -12.48
N PHE A 199 -12.31 32.30 -11.31
CA PHE A 199 -13.57 33.02 -11.21
C PHE A 199 -13.53 34.07 -10.10
N TYR A 200 -14.47 35.00 -10.22
CA TYR A 200 -14.66 36.10 -9.29
C TYR A 200 -16.02 35.94 -8.60
N LEU A 201 -16.02 36.16 -7.29
CA LEU A 201 -17.24 36.37 -6.52
C LEU A 201 -17.05 37.58 -5.61
N ARG A 202 -18.16 38.22 -5.24
CA ARG A 202 -18.18 39.33 -4.30
C ARG A 202 -19.09 38.98 -3.14
N ASP A 203 -18.49 38.97 -1.96
CA ASP A 203 -19.18 38.82 -0.71
C ASP A 203 -19.42 40.21 -0.12
N LYS A 204 -20.68 40.63 -0.11
CA LYS A 204 -21.08 41.98 0.27
C LYS A 204 -22.21 41.94 1.28
N THR A 205 -21.99 42.56 2.43
CA THR A 205 -23.01 42.88 3.43
C THR A 205 -22.91 44.36 3.83
N ASP A 206 -23.67 44.79 4.84
CA ASP A 206 -23.62 46.16 5.35
C ASP A 206 -22.24 46.49 5.99
N ASP A 207 -21.54 45.47 6.52
CA ASP A 207 -20.29 45.63 7.27
C ASP A 207 -19.03 45.23 6.49
N HIS A 208 -19.15 44.47 5.40
CA HIS A 208 -18.02 43.99 4.59
C HIS A 208 -18.32 44.00 3.08
N ASP A 209 -17.30 44.23 2.26
CA ASP A 209 -17.40 44.22 0.80
C ASP A 209 -16.08 43.73 0.19
N THR A 210 -16.01 42.41 -0.08
CA THR A 210 -14.77 41.74 -0.47
C THR A 210 -14.96 40.91 -1.72
N ILE A 211 -14.11 41.15 -2.71
CA ILE A 211 -14.00 40.34 -3.93
C ILE A 211 -13.03 39.19 -3.69
N VAL A 212 -13.43 37.96 -3.97
CA VAL A 212 -12.54 36.79 -3.94
C VAL A 212 -12.16 36.43 -5.38
N VAL A 213 -10.86 36.40 -5.65
CA VAL A 213 -10.31 35.88 -6.91
C VAL A 213 -9.79 34.48 -6.63
N ALA A 214 -10.50 33.47 -7.15
CA ALA A 214 -10.18 32.06 -6.91
C ALA A 214 -9.57 31.44 -8.17
N ILE A 215 -8.26 31.16 -8.10
CA ILE A 215 -7.47 30.62 -9.20
C ILE A 215 -7.46 29.10 -9.14
N ARG A 216 -7.81 28.47 -10.26
CA ARG A 216 -7.85 27.02 -10.38
C ARG A 216 -6.45 26.43 -10.37
N GLY A 217 -6.30 25.29 -9.69
CA GLY A 217 -5.07 24.49 -9.70
C GLY A 217 -5.06 23.42 -10.78
N THR A 218 -4.12 22.49 -10.67
CA THR A 218 -3.91 21.40 -11.64
C THR A 218 -5.03 20.36 -11.57
N GLU A 219 -5.63 20.02 -12.71
CA GLU A 219 -6.55 18.90 -12.81
C GLU A 219 -5.82 17.55 -12.92
N PRO A 220 -6.35 16.46 -12.34
CA PRO A 220 -5.68 15.15 -12.37
C PRO A 220 -5.40 14.62 -13.77
N PHE A 221 -6.18 15.04 -14.78
CA PHE A 221 -6.09 14.57 -16.16
C PHE A 221 -5.65 15.65 -17.16
N ASP A 222 -5.15 16.79 -16.67
CA ASP A 222 -4.63 17.89 -17.49
C ASP A 222 -3.11 17.85 -17.59
N ALA A 223 -2.62 17.11 -18.59
CA ALA A 223 -1.19 16.93 -18.81
C ALA A 223 -0.41 18.25 -19.02
N ASP A 224 -1.08 19.30 -19.48
CA ASP A 224 -0.44 20.58 -19.79
C ASP A 224 -0.23 21.46 -18.57
N ALA A 225 -1.19 21.44 -17.64
CA ALA A 225 -1.03 21.99 -16.30
C ALA A 225 0.10 21.26 -15.56
N TRP A 226 0.11 19.92 -15.62
CA TRP A 226 1.20 19.10 -15.05
C TRP A 226 2.58 19.43 -15.65
N CYS A 227 2.67 19.69 -16.96
CA CYS A 227 3.94 20.11 -17.57
C CYS A 227 4.47 21.42 -16.97
N SER A 228 3.58 22.36 -16.63
CA SER A 228 3.97 23.62 -15.98
C SER A 228 4.44 23.41 -14.55
N ASP A 229 3.86 22.43 -13.83
CA ASP A 229 4.26 22.07 -12.47
C ASP A 229 5.63 21.37 -12.42
N PHE A 230 5.96 20.58 -13.45
CA PHE A 230 7.25 19.90 -13.56
C PHE A 230 8.35 20.75 -14.22
N ASP A 231 8.05 21.98 -14.67
CA ASP A 231 9.01 22.85 -15.35
C ASP A 231 10.03 23.47 -14.39
N LEU A 232 11.22 22.88 -14.27
CA LEU A 232 12.31 23.41 -13.43
C LEU A 232 12.99 24.67 -14.00
N SER A 233 12.48 25.26 -15.08
CA SER A 233 12.98 26.53 -15.61
C SER A 233 12.79 27.66 -14.58
N TRP A 234 13.68 28.66 -14.62
CA TRP A 234 13.56 29.85 -13.78
C TRP A 234 14.07 31.10 -14.49
N TYR A 235 13.51 32.24 -14.08
CA TYR A 235 13.96 33.59 -14.46
C TYR A 235 14.41 34.34 -13.22
N GLU A 236 15.54 35.03 -13.28
CA GLU A 236 16.01 35.93 -12.23
C GLU A 236 15.59 37.37 -12.55
N LEU A 237 14.64 37.89 -11.77
CA LEU A 237 14.19 39.27 -11.90
C LEU A 237 15.08 40.21 -11.06
N PRO A 238 15.49 41.38 -11.59
CA PRO A 238 16.35 42.33 -10.88
C PRO A 238 15.77 42.70 -9.50
N ASN A 239 16.60 42.60 -8.46
CA ASN A 239 16.24 42.90 -7.05
C ASN A 239 15.11 42.05 -6.45
N MET A 240 14.64 41.03 -7.17
CA MET A 240 13.55 40.16 -6.73
C MET A 240 14.01 38.71 -6.56
N GLY A 241 14.99 38.23 -7.33
CA GLY A 241 15.54 36.87 -7.20
C GLY A 241 14.98 35.90 -8.25
N LYS A 242 15.27 34.60 -8.08
CA LYS A 242 14.86 33.55 -9.02
C LYS A 242 13.43 33.09 -8.77
N ILE A 243 12.65 33.01 -9.85
CA ILE A 243 11.22 32.65 -9.81
C ILE A 243 10.95 31.52 -10.81
N HIS A 244 10.05 30.61 -10.43
CA HIS A 244 9.67 29.45 -11.23
C HIS A 244 9.04 29.84 -12.57
N GLY A 245 9.69 29.45 -13.67
CA GLY A 245 9.32 29.82 -15.03
C GLY A 245 7.94 29.31 -15.43
N GLY A 246 7.58 28.07 -15.07
CA GLY A 246 6.26 27.50 -15.36
C GLY A 246 5.10 28.34 -14.78
N PHE A 247 5.26 28.86 -13.57
CA PHE A 247 4.22 29.67 -12.91
C PHE A 247 4.15 31.08 -13.51
N MET A 248 5.30 31.68 -13.87
CA MET A 248 5.32 32.96 -14.59
C MET A 248 4.64 32.87 -15.95
N LYS A 249 4.91 31.80 -16.73
CA LYS A 249 4.27 31.55 -18.03
C LYS A 249 2.76 31.38 -17.88
N ALA A 250 2.31 30.60 -16.91
CA ALA A 250 0.88 30.38 -16.63
C ALA A 250 0.16 31.66 -16.16
N LEU A 251 0.84 32.57 -15.44
CA LEU A 251 0.28 33.85 -15.02
C LEU A 251 0.23 34.88 -16.17
N GLY A 252 0.97 34.69 -17.25
CA GLY A 252 0.96 35.57 -18.42
C GLY A 252 2.27 36.30 -18.70
N LEU A 253 3.42 35.71 -18.37
CA LEU A 253 4.72 36.17 -18.86
C LEU A 253 4.69 36.25 -20.39
N GLN A 254 5.12 37.38 -20.96
CA GLN A 254 5.15 37.57 -22.41
C GLN A 254 6.48 37.13 -23.01
N LYS A 255 6.42 36.43 -24.15
CA LYS A 255 7.60 36.08 -24.94
C LYS A 255 8.38 37.35 -25.30
N ASN A 256 9.70 37.30 -25.19
CA ASN A 256 10.66 38.35 -25.57
C ASN A 256 10.70 39.63 -24.71
N VAL A 257 9.57 40.07 -24.14
CA VAL A 257 9.47 41.36 -23.43
C VAL A 257 9.28 41.24 -21.92
N GLY A 258 9.06 40.04 -21.41
CA GLY A 258 8.94 39.77 -19.98
C GLY A 258 7.62 40.28 -19.39
N TRP A 259 7.73 41.20 -18.42
CA TRP A 259 6.59 41.82 -17.73
C TRP A 259 6.48 43.33 -18.04
N PRO A 260 6.19 43.74 -19.29
CA PRO A 260 5.94 45.15 -19.58
C PRO A 260 4.74 45.64 -18.76
N ARG A 261 4.72 46.94 -18.43
CA ARG A 261 3.60 47.51 -17.66
C ARG A 261 2.27 47.37 -18.39
N GLU A 262 2.25 47.59 -19.70
CA GLU A 262 1.07 47.31 -20.52
C GLU A 262 1.28 46.06 -21.37
N CYS A 263 0.20 45.31 -21.57
CA CYS A 263 0.22 44.12 -22.40
C CYS A 263 0.56 44.48 -23.85
N GLN A 264 1.57 43.83 -24.44
CA GLN A 264 1.88 44.01 -25.85
C GLN A 264 1.13 42.95 -26.64
N ASP A 265 0.06 43.34 -27.32
CA ASP A 265 -0.70 42.42 -28.15
C ASP A 265 0.08 42.09 -29.43
N ASN A 266 0.23 40.79 -29.68
CA ASN A 266 0.89 40.28 -30.88
C ASN A 266 -0.12 39.83 -31.96
N GLY A 267 -1.43 40.01 -31.72
CA GLY A 267 -2.52 39.67 -32.65
C GLY A 267 -2.80 38.18 -32.81
N CYS A 268 -2.08 37.31 -32.11
CA CYS A 268 -2.17 35.86 -32.21
C CYS A 268 -2.91 35.20 -31.04
N ARG A 269 -3.21 35.94 -29.96
CA ARG A 269 -3.83 35.40 -28.74
C ARG A 269 -5.34 35.27 -28.91
N LYS A 270 -5.90 34.12 -28.52
CA LYS A 270 -7.35 33.87 -28.54
C LYS A 270 -8.04 34.34 -27.25
N GLU A 271 -7.33 34.31 -26.14
CA GLU A 271 -7.76 34.75 -24.82
C GLU A 271 -6.76 35.77 -24.24
N PRO A 272 -7.15 36.61 -23.27
CA PRO A 272 -6.22 37.54 -22.62
C PRO A 272 -5.20 36.81 -21.73
N LEU A 273 -4.15 37.53 -21.32
CA LEU A 273 -3.17 37.05 -20.35
C LEU A 273 -3.66 37.31 -18.92
N ALA A 274 -3.51 36.32 -18.04
CA ALA A 274 -4.15 36.33 -16.70
C ALA A 274 -3.78 37.58 -15.88
N TYR A 275 -2.49 37.89 -15.68
CA TYR A 275 -2.07 39.03 -14.88
C TYR A 275 -2.71 40.36 -15.31
N TYR A 276 -2.63 40.68 -16.61
CA TYR A 276 -3.07 41.97 -17.14
C TYR A 276 -4.58 42.13 -17.04
N ASP A 277 -5.34 41.11 -17.43
CA ASP A 277 -6.80 41.17 -17.37
C ASP A 277 -7.32 41.14 -15.93
N ILE A 278 -6.71 40.33 -15.04
CA ILE A 278 -7.07 40.35 -13.61
C ILE A 278 -6.81 41.74 -13.02
N ARG A 279 -5.64 42.33 -13.29
CA ARG A 279 -5.28 43.68 -12.83
C ARG A 279 -6.30 44.71 -13.30
N ASP A 280 -6.65 44.70 -14.57
CA ASP A 280 -7.54 45.71 -15.17
C ASP A 280 -9.00 45.52 -14.74
N LYS A 281 -9.47 44.27 -14.62
CA LYS A 281 -10.80 43.95 -14.07
C LYS A 281 -10.92 44.35 -12.60
N LEU A 282 -9.91 44.05 -11.77
CA LEU A 282 -9.91 44.49 -10.38
C LEU A 282 -9.91 46.01 -10.26
N LYS A 283 -9.13 46.72 -11.10
CA LYS A 283 -9.18 48.20 -11.15
C LYS A 283 -10.60 48.68 -11.44
N ALA A 284 -11.27 48.10 -12.42
CA ALA A 284 -12.65 48.47 -12.78
C ALA A 284 -13.62 48.21 -11.62
N LEU A 285 -13.62 46.99 -11.06
CA LEU A 285 -14.53 46.58 -9.99
C LEU A 285 -14.31 47.36 -8.67
N LEU A 286 -13.05 47.61 -8.30
CA LEU A 286 -12.71 48.34 -7.08
C LEU A 286 -12.96 49.85 -7.21
N SER A 287 -13.00 50.39 -8.42
CA SER A 287 -13.33 51.80 -8.65
C SER A 287 -14.81 52.11 -8.39
N GLU A 288 -15.68 51.10 -8.32
CA GLU A 288 -17.11 51.27 -8.05
C GLU A 288 -17.41 51.67 -6.60
N SER A 289 -16.51 51.37 -5.66
CA SER A 289 -16.71 51.66 -4.23
C SER A 289 -15.38 51.74 -3.50
N GLU A 290 -15.16 52.84 -2.78
CA GLU A 290 -13.96 53.08 -1.96
C GLU A 290 -13.77 52.07 -0.82
N LYS A 291 -14.82 51.36 -0.43
CA LYS A 291 -14.78 50.36 0.65
C LYS A 291 -14.42 48.96 0.17
N THR A 292 -14.56 48.66 -1.12
CA THR A 292 -14.38 47.30 -1.64
C THR A 292 -12.93 46.89 -1.57
N LYS A 293 -12.66 45.73 -0.99
CA LYS A 293 -11.33 45.10 -0.96
C LYS A 293 -11.35 43.80 -1.77
N PHE A 294 -10.18 43.18 -1.95
CA PHE A 294 -10.12 41.85 -2.54
C PHE A 294 -9.13 40.93 -1.83
N ILE A 295 -9.37 39.63 -1.96
CA ILE A 295 -8.46 38.56 -1.52
C ILE A 295 -8.13 37.65 -2.69
N LEU A 296 -6.94 37.04 -2.63
CA LEU A 296 -6.47 36.07 -3.61
C LEU A 296 -6.42 34.68 -2.99
N THR A 297 -6.88 33.68 -3.72
CA THR A 297 -6.82 32.30 -3.27
C THR A 297 -6.59 31.30 -4.39
N GLY A 298 -6.01 30.16 -4.04
CA GLY A 298 -5.89 29.02 -4.92
C GLY A 298 -5.37 27.78 -4.18
N HIS A 299 -5.69 26.62 -4.75
CA HIS A 299 -5.18 25.32 -4.32
C HIS A 299 -4.11 24.82 -5.30
N SER A 300 -3.08 24.13 -4.81
CA SER A 300 -2.01 23.56 -5.63
C SER A 300 -1.35 24.64 -6.52
N GLN A 301 -1.21 24.42 -7.84
CA GLN A 301 -0.70 25.42 -8.80
C GLN A 301 -1.41 26.78 -8.68
N GLY A 302 -2.73 26.79 -8.44
CA GLY A 302 -3.50 28.02 -8.26
C GLY A 302 -3.03 28.84 -7.05
N GLY A 303 -2.53 28.17 -6.00
CA GLY A 303 -1.90 28.82 -4.86
C GLY A 303 -0.58 29.51 -5.22
N ALA A 304 0.21 28.93 -6.13
CA ALA A 304 1.44 29.55 -6.61
C ALA A 304 1.14 30.80 -7.45
N LEU A 305 0.12 30.75 -8.31
CA LEU A 305 -0.33 31.90 -9.09
C LEU A 305 -0.90 33.01 -8.19
N ALA A 306 -1.63 32.64 -7.13
CA ALA A 306 -2.22 33.59 -6.18
C ALA A 306 -1.16 34.44 -5.44
N ILE A 307 -0.01 33.87 -5.09
CA ILE A 307 1.10 34.63 -4.47
C ILE A 307 2.02 35.30 -5.52
N LEU A 308 2.08 34.79 -6.75
CA LEU A 308 2.88 35.39 -7.81
C LEU A 308 2.22 36.65 -8.40
N PHE A 309 0.89 36.72 -8.45
CA PHE A 309 0.15 37.90 -8.89
C PHE A 309 0.55 39.20 -8.14
N PRO A 310 0.55 39.26 -6.80
CA PRO A 310 0.99 40.45 -6.09
C PRO A 310 2.49 40.74 -6.25
N ALA A 311 3.33 39.73 -6.52
CA ALA A 311 4.74 39.97 -6.84
C ALA A 311 4.91 40.85 -8.09
N ILE A 312 4.08 40.63 -9.12
CA ILE A 312 4.09 41.46 -10.33
C ILE A 312 3.41 42.82 -10.09
N LEU A 313 2.39 42.89 -9.21
CA LEU A 313 1.85 44.19 -8.79
C LEU A 313 2.90 45.06 -8.08
N PHE A 314 3.76 44.46 -7.24
CA PHE A 314 4.89 45.16 -6.63
C PHE A 314 5.92 45.61 -7.67
N LEU A 315 6.20 44.77 -8.67
CA LEU A 315 7.08 45.12 -9.79
C LEU A 315 6.56 46.32 -10.60
N HIS A 316 5.25 46.41 -10.81
CA HIS A 316 4.60 47.48 -11.58
C HIS A 316 4.19 48.70 -10.73
N GLU A 317 4.48 48.68 -9.43
CA GLU A 317 4.11 49.73 -8.46
C GLU A 317 2.61 50.08 -8.49
N GLU A 318 1.74 49.06 -8.59
CA GLU A 318 0.28 49.22 -8.69
C GLU A 318 -0.37 49.57 -7.34
N LYS A 319 -0.05 50.77 -6.81
CA LYS A 319 -0.44 51.24 -5.46
C LYS A 319 -1.93 51.07 -5.16
N PHE A 320 -2.80 51.43 -6.11
CA PHE A 320 -4.25 51.35 -5.92
C PHE A 320 -4.73 49.92 -5.61
N LEU A 321 -4.18 48.91 -6.30
CA LEU A 321 -4.54 47.52 -6.05
C LEU A 321 -3.87 47.01 -4.77
N LEU A 322 -2.62 47.37 -4.52
CA LEU A 322 -1.89 46.95 -3.33
C LEU A 322 -2.54 47.45 -2.04
N GLU A 323 -3.09 48.67 -2.03
CA GLU A 323 -3.85 49.22 -0.89
C GLU A 323 -5.20 48.53 -0.65
N ARG A 324 -5.74 47.85 -1.67
CA ARG A 324 -7.04 47.17 -1.62
C ARG A 324 -6.94 45.65 -1.46
N LEU A 325 -5.74 45.10 -1.50
CA LEU A 325 -5.46 43.68 -1.26
C LEU A 325 -5.50 43.39 0.24
N GLU A 326 -6.54 42.72 0.70
CA GLU A 326 -6.76 42.43 2.12
C GLU A 326 -5.99 41.20 2.60
N GLY A 327 -5.81 40.20 1.73
CA GLY A 327 -5.06 39.01 2.08
C GLY A 327 -4.95 37.97 0.98
N ILE A 328 -4.03 37.02 1.21
CA ILE A 328 -3.68 35.94 0.29
C ILE A 328 -3.76 34.63 1.08
N TYR A 329 -4.62 33.72 0.63
CA TYR A 329 -4.88 32.44 1.30
C TYR A 329 -4.64 31.30 0.34
N THR A 330 -3.61 30.49 0.58
CA THR A 330 -3.21 29.43 -0.35
C THR A 330 -3.20 28.07 0.32
N TYR A 331 -3.52 27.02 -0.45
CA TYR A 331 -3.69 25.65 0.06
C TYR A 331 -2.84 24.69 -0.75
N GLY A 332 -1.99 23.92 -0.09
CA GLY A 332 -1.11 22.98 -0.80
C GLY A 332 -0.19 23.68 -1.81
N GLN A 333 0.15 24.95 -1.59
CA GLN A 333 0.94 25.76 -2.53
C GLN A 333 2.38 25.23 -2.66
N PRO A 334 2.91 25.02 -3.89
CA PRO A 334 4.31 24.69 -4.13
C PRO A 334 5.25 25.89 -3.94
N ARG A 335 6.56 25.67 -3.89
CA ARG A 335 7.55 26.76 -3.77
C ARG A 335 7.62 27.56 -5.07
N VAL A 336 7.64 28.89 -4.96
CA VAL A 336 7.48 29.80 -6.11
C VAL A 336 8.78 30.48 -6.52
N GLY A 337 9.69 30.73 -5.57
CA GLY A 337 10.97 31.39 -5.83
C GLY A 337 12.04 31.00 -4.84
N ASP A 338 13.24 31.57 -5.00
CA ASP A 338 14.39 31.34 -4.13
C ASP A 338 14.34 32.15 -2.82
N GLU A 339 15.42 32.10 -2.03
CA GLU A 339 15.51 32.85 -0.78
C GLU A 339 15.43 34.38 -0.97
N LEU A 340 15.96 34.90 -2.09
CA LEU A 340 15.90 36.33 -2.38
C LEU A 340 14.46 36.75 -2.69
N PHE A 341 13.73 35.94 -3.45
CA PHE A 341 12.30 36.12 -3.69
C PHE A 341 11.49 36.09 -2.40
N GLY A 342 11.78 35.14 -1.52
CA GLY A 342 11.13 35.05 -0.21
C GLY A 342 11.31 36.33 0.62
N LYS A 343 12.56 36.82 0.74
CA LYS A 343 12.86 38.05 1.47
C LYS A 343 12.23 39.29 0.84
N TYR A 344 12.25 39.38 -0.49
CA TYR A 344 11.59 40.45 -1.23
C TYR A 344 10.09 40.49 -0.91
N MET A 345 9.42 39.34 -1.00
CA MET A 345 7.99 39.24 -0.77
C MET A 345 7.64 39.52 0.70
N GLU A 346 8.39 39.01 1.66
CA GLU A 346 8.17 39.31 3.09
C GLU A 346 8.26 40.81 3.36
N SER A 347 9.31 41.47 2.84
CA SER A 347 9.47 42.91 2.99
C SER A 347 8.31 43.69 2.37
N LYS A 348 7.84 43.31 1.17
CA LYS A 348 6.75 44.01 0.48
C LYS A 348 5.38 43.75 1.11
N LEU A 349 5.12 42.53 1.56
CA LEU A 349 3.88 42.20 2.27
C LEU A 349 3.80 42.94 3.61
N GLU A 350 4.91 43.05 4.34
CA GLU A 350 4.98 43.82 5.58
C GLU A 350 4.81 45.33 5.35
N GLU A 351 5.50 45.89 4.34
CA GLU A 351 5.40 47.32 3.94
C GLU A 351 3.93 47.72 3.67
N HIS A 352 3.19 46.87 2.97
CA HIS A 352 1.79 47.12 2.59
C HIS A 352 0.76 46.54 3.57
N LYS A 353 1.19 45.90 4.67
CA LYS A 353 0.33 45.25 5.68
C LYS A 353 -0.64 44.21 5.10
N ILE A 354 -0.19 43.44 4.12
CA ILE A 354 -0.96 42.41 3.45
C ILE A 354 -0.79 41.08 4.19
N GLY A 355 -1.89 40.45 4.61
CA GLY A 355 -1.86 39.13 5.26
C GLY A 355 -1.60 38.02 4.24
N TYR A 356 -0.60 37.18 4.49
CA TYR A 356 -0.33 35.99 3.67
C TYR A 356 -0.27 34.74 4.53
N TYR A 357 -1.18 33.80 4.24
CA TYR A 357 -1.35 32.55 4.99
C TYR A 357 -1.31 31.36 4.04
N ARG A 358 -0.32 30.51 4.22
CA ARG A 358 -0.18 29.26 3.48
C ARG A 358 -0.64 28.11 4.37
N VAL A 359 -1.65 27.37 3.94
CA VAL A 359 -2.21 26.23 4.67
C VAL A 359 -1.65 24.94 4.09
N VAL A 360 -1.08 24.09 4.96
CA VAL A 360 -0.50 22.81 4.58
C VAL A 360 -1.13 21.70 5.42
N TYR A 361 -1.56 20.63 4.77
CA TYR A 361 -2.14 19.46 5.45
C TYR A 361 -1.23 18.24 5.35
N GLY A 362 -0.85 17.71 6.51
CA GLY A 362 -0.13 16.45 6.68
C GLY A 362 1.11 16.33 5.78
N ASN A 363 1.15 15.24 5.01
CA ASN A 363 2.28 14.92 4.14
C ASN A 363 2.04 15.31 2.67
N ASP A 364 1.18 16.29 2.41
CA ASP A 364 0.95 16.82 1.06
C ASP A 364 2.28 17.13 0.35
N ILE A 365 2.54 16.46 -0.75
CA ILE A 365 3.80 16.58 -1.50
C ILE A 365 3.94 17.93 -2.20
N VAL A 366 2.84 18.59 -2.56
CA VAL A 366 2.89 19.77 -3.44
C VAL A 366 3.66 20.93 -2.78
N PRO A 367 3.42 21.27 -1.49
CA PRO A 367 4.27 22.23 -0.77
C PRO A 367 5.75 21.85 -0.64
N ARG A 368 6.15 20.63 -0.96
CA ARG A 368 7.56 20.22 -0.88
C ARG A 368 8.30 20.26 -2.21
N LEU A 369 7.65 20.76 -3.26
CA LEU A 369 8.21 20.91 -4.60
C LEU A 369 8.18 22.38 -5.05
N PRO A 370 9.15 22.84 -5.84
CA PRO A 370 10.48 22.25 -6.06
C PRO A 370 11.31 22.14 -4.75
N TYR A 371 12.42 21.39 -4.70
CA TYR A 371 13.15 21.17 -3.43
C TYR A 371 13.87 22.43 -2.92
N ASP A 372 13.91 22.54 -1.59
CA ASP A 372 14.73 23.49 -0.83
C ASP A 372 16.04 22.81 -0.42
N ASP A 373 16.91 22.58 -1.41
CA ASP A 373 18.29 22.12 -1.22
C ASP A 373 19.30 23.04 -1.93
N LYS A 374 20.59 22.75 -1.77
CA LYS A 374 21.66 23.56 -2.39
C LYS A 374 21.61 23.56 -3.92
N ASP A 375 20.92 22.58 -4.52
CA ASP A 375 20.88 22.37 -5.96
C ASP A 375 19.65 23.05 -6.61
N LEU A 376 18.46 23.04 -5.98
CA LEU A 376 17.24 23.63 -6.57
C LEU A 376 16.86 25.02 -6.04
N LEU A 377 17.45 25.49 -4.94
CA LEU A 377 17.39 26.89 -4.43
C LEU A 377 15.99 27.48 -4.07
N PHE A 378 14.88 26.81 -4.39
CA PHE A 378 13.52 27.30 -4.10
C PHE A 378 13.17 27.19 -2.61
N LYS A 379 12.54 28.23 -2.05
CA LYS A 379 12.19 28.32 -0.63
C LYS A 379 10.75 28.78 -0.41
N HIS A 380 10.19 28.37 0.73
CA HIS A 380 8.97 28.96 1.25
C HIS A 380 9.29 30.19 2.11
N PHE A 381 8.33 31.10 2.16
CA PHE A 381 8.36 32.33 2.96
C PHE A 381 6.98 32.59 3.56
N GLY A 382 6.90 33.50 4.53
CA GLY A 382 5.64 33.89 5.18
C GLY A 382 5.06 32.86 6.16
N THR A 383 3.82 33.10 6.61
CA THR A 383 3.19 32.32 7.67
C THR A 383 2.63 30.98 7.15
N CYS A 384 3.09 29.87 7.73
CA CYS A 384 2.57 28.53 7.43
C CYS A 384 1.64 28.06 8.56
N VAL A 385 0.40 27.69 8.19
CA VAL A 385 -0.57 27.04 9.07
C VAL A 385 -0.59 25.56 8.73
N TYR A 386 0.06 24.74 9.55
CA TYR A 386 0.17 23.31 9.35
C TYR A 386 -0.89 22.56 10.13
N TYR A 387 -1.59 21.63 9.48
CA TYR A 387 -2.54 20.72 10.12
C TYR A 387 -2.04 19.27 10.02
N ASN A 388 -2.07 18.53 11.13
CA ASN A 388 -1.78 17.10 11.11
C ASN A 388 -3.00 16.28 10.64
N ARG A 389 -2.84 14.96 10.51
CA ARG A 389 -3.93 14.03 10.09
C ARG A 389 -5.16 14.00 11.02
N HIS A 390 -5.05 14.60 12.21
CA HIS A 390 -6.12 14.73 13.19
C HIS A 390 -6.75 16.13 13.18
N TYR A 391 -6.43 16.95 12.16
CA TYR A 391 -6.89 18.33 12.01
C TYR A 391 -6.46 19.27 13.15
N GLN A 392 -5.43 18.91 13.91
CA GLN A 392 -4.87 19.79 14.93
C GLN A 392 -3.90 20.77 14.25
N GLY A 393 -4.14 22.06 14.43
CA GLY A 393 -3.39 23.13 13.78
C GLY A 393 -2.17 23.58 14.60
N LYS A 394 -1.05 23.79 13.92
CA LYS A 394 0.15 24.46 14.45
C LYS A 394 0.49 25.63 13.54
N VAL A 395 0.56 26.84 14.11
CA VAL A 395 1.13 28.00 13.41
C VAL A 395 2.65 27.88 13.47
N ILE A 396 3.28 27.82 12.31
CA ILE A 396 4.73 27.81 12.17
C ILE A 396 5.14 29.22 11.72
N LEU A 397 5.51 30.05 12.69
CA LEU A 397 6.18 31.34 12.46
C LEU A 397 7.66 31.06 12.17
N GLN A 398 8.23 31.71 11.17
CA GLN A 398 9.57 31.41 10.68
C GLN A 398 10.67 31.95 11.61
N ILE A 399 10.85 31.37 12.81
CA ILE A 399 12.10 31.40 13.60
C ILE A 399 12.34 30.03 14.30
N VAL A 400 11.94 28.91 13.69
CA VAL A 400 12.35 27.55 14.08
C VAL A 400 12.56 26.73 12.80
N PRO A 401 13.61 25.90 12.68
CA PRO A 401 13.78 25.07 11.51
C PRO A 401 12.64 24.05 11.39
N GLU A 402 12.07 24.01 10.18
CA GLU A 402 11.44 22.86 9.53
C GLU A 402 9.93 22.61 9.79
N GLU A 403 9.13 22.86 8.75
CA GLU A 403 7.99 21.99 8.44
C GLU A 403 8.47 20.52 8.53
N PRO A 404 7.73 19.59 9.15
CA PRO A 404 8.15 18.19 9.20
C PRO A 404 8.42 17.66 7.77
N ASN A 405 9.67 17.24 7.55
CA ASN A 405 10.24 16.77 6.27
C ASN A 405 10.28 17.85 5.16
N LYS A 406 11.26 18.76 5.29
CA LYS A 406 11.55 19.90 4.40
C LYS A 406 11.58 19.57 2.90
N ASN A 407 12.16 18.43 2.51
CA ASN A 407 12.16 17.94 1.13
C ASN A 407 11.74 16.47 1.09
N TYR A 408 10.71 16.16 0.31
CA TYR A 408 10.39 14.78 -0.06
C TYR A 408 10.90 14.57 -1.47
N PHE A 409 12.02 13.86 -1.69
CA PHE A 409 12.22 12.90 -2.80
C PHE A 409 13.68 12.49 -3.06
N SER A 410 13.79 11.31 -3.71
CA SER A 410 14.91 10.83 -4.52
C SER A 410 14.34 10.10 -5.75
N ALA A 411 14.75 10.55 -6.93
CA ALA A 411 14.93 9.87 -8.21
C ALA A 411 13.93 8.87 -8.83
N ILE A 412 13.39 7.88 -8.13
CA ILE A 412 12.77 6.69 -8.80
C ILE A 412 11.25 6.60 -8.53
N SER A 413 10.68 7.59 -7.83
CA SER A 413 9.28 7.59 -7.39
C SER A 413 8.32 8.40 -8.29
N ALA A 414 8.69 8.71 -9.54
CA ALA A 414 7.87 9.51 -10.45
C ALA A 414 6.52 8.89 -10.85
N VAL A 415 6.38 7.55 -10.83
CA VAL A 415 5.16 6.84 -11.26
C VAL A 415 4.07 6.77 -10.17
N PRO A 416 4.40 6.55 -8.87
CA PRO A 416 3.44 6.74 -7.77
C PRO A 416 2.95 8.19 -7.55
N MET A 417 3.66 9.20 -8.06
CA MET A 417 3.33 10.62 -7.87
C MET A 417 1.97 11.00 -8.46
N MET A 418 1.60 10.43 -9.61
CA MET A 418 0.30 10.69 -10.24
C MET A 418 -0.87 10.10 -9.44
N ALA A 419 -0.63 9.08 -8.61
CA ALA A 419 -1.66 8.44 -7.80
C ALA A 419 -1.84 9.12 -6.41
N ASN A 420 -0.77 9.65 -5.82
CA ASN A 420 -0.81 10.27 -4.48
C ASN A 420 -1.10 11.78 -4.47
N ALA A 421 -0.83 12.51 -5.57
CA ALA A 421 -1.32 13.89 -5.70
C ALA A 421 -2.86 13.97 -5.72
N VAL A 422 -3.51 12.86 -6.09
CA VAL A 422 -4.96 12.69 -6.09
C VAL A 422 -5.49 12.28 -4.70
N SER A 423 -4.63 11.77 -3.79
CA SER A 423 -5.05 11.23 -2.49
C SER A 423 -5.01 12.21 -1.31
N HIS A 424 -4.48 13.43 -1.47
CA HIS A 424 -4.54 14.52 -0.47
C HIS A 424 -5.57 15.56 -0.94
N SER A 425 -6.83 15.14 -0.89
CA SER A 425 -7.95 15.82 -1.53
C SER A 425 -8.29 17.17 -0.92
N THR A 426 -8.93 18.05 -1.70
CA THR A 426 -9.57 19.30 -1.23
C THR A 426 -10.45 19.08 0.01
N GLN A 427 -11.01 17.88 0.19
CA GLN A 427 -11.72 17.43 1.39
C GLN A 427 -10.94 17.67 2.68
N ASP A 428 -9.66 17.31 2.72
CA ASP A 428 -8.83 17.39 3.91
C ASP A 428 -8.52 18.84 4.28
N TYR A 429 -8.29 19.69 3.29
CA TYR A 429 -8.12 21.13 3.49
C TYR A 429 -9.44 21.82 3.91
N VAL A 430 -10.58 21.37 3.40
CA VAL A 430 -11.90 21.83 3.89
C VAL A 430 -12.13 21.36 5.34
N ASN A 431 -11.69 20.15 5.70
CA ASN A 431 -11.78 19.67 7.08
C ASN A 431 -10.87 20.45 8.02
N SER A 432 -9.64 20.79 7.61
CA SER A 432 -8.71 21.55 8.46
C SER A 432 -9.21 22.95 8.77
N THR A 433 -9.84 23.63 7.79
CA THR A 433 -10.44 24.95 7.98
C THR A 433 -11.70 24.93 8.85
N ARG A 434 -12.50 23.86 8.81
CA ARG A 434 -13.73 23.72 9.62
C ARG A 434 -13.48 23.22 11.04
N LEU A 435 -12.76 22.11 11.17
CA LEU A 435 -12.60 21.35 12.42
C LEU A 435 -11.39 21.76 13.24
N GLY A 436 -10.47 22.54 12.66
CA GLY A 436 -9.21 22.86 13.31
C GLY A 436 -9.38 23.62 14.63
N SER A 437 -8.94 23.00 15.74
CA SER A 437 -8.63 23.71 16.98
C SER A 437 -7.13 24.02 17.06
N LEU A 438 -6.80 25.20 17.57
CA LEU A 438 -5.42 25.62 17.88
C LEU A 438 -5.13 25.25 19.34
N ASP A 439 -4.90 23.97 19.61
CA ASP A 439 -4.57 23.49 20.96
C ASP A 439 -3.12 22.99 21.05
N ALA A 440 -2.41 23.48 22.07
CA ALA A 440 -1.03 23.12 22.37
C ALA A 440 -0.93 21.74 23.02
N PHE A 441 -0.08 20.88 22.45
CA PHE A 441 0.57 19.68 22.99
C PHE A 441 -0.25 18.67 23.82
N THR A 442 -0.28 17.43 23.33
CA THR A 442 -0.32 16.22 24.18
C THR A 442 0.89 15.33 23.89
N LEU A 443 1.46 14.79 24.96
CA LEU A 443 2.75 14.08 25.07
C LEU A 443 2.79 12.74 24.30
N PRO A 444 3.99 12.25 23.94
CA PRO A 444 4.15 10.97 23.23
C PRO A 444 3.76 9.76 24.08
N VAL A 445 3.18 8.76 23.40
CA VAL A 445 2.83 7.41 23.90
C VAL A 445 4.11 6.64 24.27
N PRO A 446 4.10 5.74 25.29
CA PRO A 446 5.31 5.09 25.79
C PRO A 446 5.95 4.15 24.76
N GLN A 447 7.28 4.05 24.78
CA GLN A 447 8.05 3.04 24.05
C GLN A 447 7.73 1.63 24.59
N GLU A 448 7.25 0.75 23.71
CA GLU A 448 7.02 -0.68 23.96
C GLU A 448 8.37 -1.44 23.97
N SER A 449 8.64 -2.30 24.97
CA SER A 449 9.90 -3.06 25.08
C SER A 449 9.69 -4.58 25.02
N HIS A 450 10.41 -5.28 24.13
CA HIS A 450 10.35 -6.76 23.98
C HIS A 450 11.34 -7.48 24.92
N ASN A 451 11.13 -7.37 26.24
CA ASN A 451 12.07 -7.87 27.25
C ASN A 451 12.22 -9.41 27.35
N PHE A 452 11.46 -10.21 26.59
CA PHE A 452 11.47 -11.68 26.69
C PHE A 452 12.48 -12.39 25.77
N SER A 453 13.10 -11.67 24.83
CA SER A 453 14.09 -12.23 23.90
C SER A 453 15.35 -11.36 23.88
N GLY A 454 16.51 -11.98 24.10
CA GLY A 454 17.81 -11.28 24.05
C GLY A 454 18.24 -10.89 22.63
N ASN A 455 17.65 -11.51 21.59
CA ASN A 455 17.95 -11.21 20.20
C ASN A 455 16.71 -11.35 19.30
N TYR A 456 16.36 -10.30 18.58
CA TYR A 456 15.16 -10.28 17.74
C TYR A 456 15.27 -9.28 16.60
N LEU A 457 14.38 -9.43 15.61
CA LEU A 457 14.10 -8.43 14.59
C LEU A 457 12.58 -8.28 14.50
N VAL A 458 12.06 -7.10 14.85
CA VAL A 458 10.63 -6.79 14.74
C VAL A 458 10.44 -5.68 13.72
N LEU A 459 9.59 -5.97 12.72
CA LEU A 459 9.20 -5.02 11.69
C LEU A 459 7.80 -4.49 12.01
N ARG A 460 7.65 -3.16 12.09
CA ARG A 460 6.40 -2.48 12.44
C ARG A 460 5.82 -1.71 11.24
N PRO A 461 5.07 -2.36 10.33
CA PRO A 461 4.54 -1.70 9.13
C PRO A 461 3.49 -0.61 9.42
N ASN A 462 2.89 -0.61 10.61
CA ASN A 462 1.92 0.41 11.04
C ASN A 462 2.60 1.75 11.36
N GLU A 463 3.78 1.70 11.98
CA GLU A 463 4.60 2.87 12.30
C GLU A 463 5.42 3.35 11.09
N LEU A 464 5.60 2.46 10.12
CA LEU A 464 6.25 2.72 8.86
C LEU A 464 5.44 3.71 8.01
N THR A 465 6.00 4.89 7.74
CA THR A 465 5.49 5.73 6.65
C THR A 465 5.91 5.16 5.30
N ILE A 466 5.18 5.47 4.22
CA ILE A 466 5.60 5.09 2.86
C ILE A 466 7.02 5.63 2.57
N PHE A 467 7.42 6.74 3.19
CA PHE A 467 8.75 7.33 3.06
C PHE A 467 9.84 6.55 3.80
N ASP A 468 9.53 5.99 4.97
CA ASP A 468 10.42 5.11 5.74
C ASP A 468 10.78 3.83 4.98
N LEU A 469 9.78 3.30 4.26
CA LEU A 469 9.93 2.17 3.34
C LEU A 469 10.99 2.48 2.27
N PHE A 470 10.88 3.61 1.57
CA PHE A 470 11.85 3.99 0.54
C PHE A 470 13.24 4.31 1.10
N ARG A 471 13.33 4.91 2.30
CA ARG A 471 14.62 5.14 2.98
C ARG A 471 15.34 3.83 3.34
N LEU A 472 14.63 2.72 3.54
CA LEU A 472 15.21 1.46 3.99
C LEU A 472 16.28 0.89 3.03
N LEU A 473 16.15 1.12 1.73
CA LEU A 473 17.09 0.62 0.73
C LEU A 473 18.43 1.40 0.68
N TRP A 474 18.47 2.63 1.22
CA TRP A 474 19.64 3.54 1.12
C TRP A 474 20.16 4.07 2.46
N SER A 475 19.41 3.92 3.55
CA SER A 475 19.87 4.33 4.89
C SER A 475 20.85 3.31 5.48
N HIS A 476 21.92 3.82 6.09
CA HIS A 476 22.72 3.08 7.07
C HIS A 476 22.02 3.14 8.43
N ASP A 477 22.29 2.17 9.30
CA ASP A 477 21.75 2.03 10.66
C ASP A 477 20.23 1.74 10.72
N LEU A 478 19.81 0.62 10.10
CA LEU A 478 18.40 0.17 10.15
C LEU A 478 17.88 -0.02 11.58
N GLU A 479 18.75 -0.46 12.50
CA GLU A 479 18.48 -0.66 13.92
C GLU A 479 18.06 0.60 14.69
N LYS A 480 18.33 1.80 14.16
CA LYS A 480 18.00 3.08 14.83
C LYS A 480 16.64 3.64 14.42
N LYS A 481 15.87 2.91 13.61
CA LYS A 481 14.61 3.40 13.04
C LYS A 481 13.41 2.89 13.82
N ALA A 482 12.41 3.74 14.03
CA ALA A 482 11.21 3.41 14.82
C ALA A 482 10.48 2.12 14.38
N PHE A 483 10.53 1.78 13.08
CA PHE A 483 9.80 0.65 12.51
C PHE A 483 10.63 -0.64 12.37
N VAL A 484 11.93 -0.60 12.72
CA VAL A 484 12.80 -1.79 12.79
C VAL A 484 13.38 -1.83 14.20
N GLU A 485 12.96 -2.82 14.97
CA GLU A 485 13.43 -3.00 16.33
C GLU A 485 14.35 -4.21 16.39
N CYS A 486 15.62 -3.99 16.74
CA CYS A 486 16.59 -5.06 16.99
C CYS A 486 17.67 -4.58 17.98
N PRO A 487 18.30 -5.49 18.74
CA PRO A 487 19.43 -5.12 19.58
C PRO A 487 20.61 -4.59 18.73
N PRO A 488 21.31 -3.53 19.16
CA PRO A 488 22.31 -2.82 18.36
C PRO A 488 23.58 -3.63 18.06
N GLU A 489 23.84 -4.75 18.75
CA GLU A 489 25.09 -5.52 18.61
C GLU A 489 25.00 -6.70 17.62
N THR A 490 23.79 -7.06 17.14
CA THR A 490 23.57 -8.32 16.39
C THR A 490 23.13 -8.15 14.94
N PHE A 491 22.85 -6.93 14.48
CA PHE A 491 22.33 -6.68 13.13
C PHE A 491 23.44 -6.45 12.08
N GLN A 492 23.83 -7.52 11.37
CA GLN A 492 24.70 -7.37 10.20
C GLN A 492 23.92 -6.89 8.97
N GLU A 493 24.17 -5.64 8.56
CA GLU A 493 23.58 -5.04 7.38
C GLU A 493 24.12 -5.67 6.07
N ASN A 494 23.24 -6.25 5.26
CA ASN A 494 23.55 -6.68 3.89
C ASN A 494 22.49 -6.13 2.93
N ILE A 495 22.90 -5.62 1.76
CA ILE A 495 22.03 -5.08 0.70
C ILE A 495 20.86 -6.02 0.38
N ARG A 496 21.11 -7.33 0.31
CA ARG A 496 20.04 -8.31 0.07
C ARG A 496 19.01 -8.34 1.20
N ARG A 497 19.48 -8.29 2.45
CA ARG A 497 18.62 -8.26 3.65
C ARG A 497 17.78 -6.99 3.70
N LYS A 498 18.40 -5.83 3.38
CA LYS A 498 17.67 -4.56 3.25
C LYS A 498 16.59 -4.66 2.18
N TRP A 499 16.92 -5.22 1.02
CA TRP A 499 15.96 -5.38 -0.07
C TRP A 499 14.78 -6.30 0.31
N LEU A 500 15.04 -7.36 1.06
CA LEU A 500 13.99 -8.26 1.54
C LEU A 500 13.10 -7.62 2.61
N ILE A 501 13.68 -6.94 3.60
CA ILE A 501 12.94 -6.15 4.60
C ILE A 501 12.10 -5.08 3.89
N PHE A 502 12.63 -4.44 2.84
CA PHE A 502 11.89 -3.50 2.01
C PHE A 502 10.70 -4.15 1.34
N MET A 503 10.89 -5.28 0.64
CA MET A 503 9.80 -5.97 -0.05
C MET A 503 8.71 -6.42 0.92
N SER A 504 9.10 -6.94 2.09
CA SER A 504 8.19 -7.32 3.17
C SER A 504 7.38 -6.15 3.68
N LEU A 505 8.03 -5.09 4.17
CA LEU A 505 7.37 -3.89 4.67
C LEU A 505 6.50 -3.22 3.59
N SER A 506 6.92 -3.27 2.31
CA SER A 506 6.19 -2.70 1.18
C SER A 506 4.88 -3.44 0.97
N SER A 507 4.96 -4.76 0.96
CA SER A 507 3.81 -5.63 0.76
C SER A 507 2.86 -5.54 1.94
N GLN A 508 3.37 -5.58 3.18
CA GLN A 508 2.56 -5.40 4.38
C GLN A 508 1.88 -4.02 4.40
N LYS A 509 2.58 -2.93 4.02
CA LYS A 509 1.97 -1.60 3.95
C LYS A 509 0.89 -1.51 2.87
N PHE A 510 1.14 -2.10 1.71
CA PHE A 510 0.14 -2.19 0.64
C PHE A 510 -1.10 -2.95 1.11
N LEU A 511 -0.92 -4.11 1.76
CA LEU A 511 -2.00 -4.94 2.29
C LEU A 511 -2.81 -4.20 3.36
N LEU A 512 -2.16 -3.46 4.26
CA LEU A 512 -2.84 -2.63 5.26
C LEU A 512 -3.73 -1.56 4.63
N ASN A 513 -3.24 -0.89 3.59
CA ASN A 513 -4.01 0.14 2.86
C ASN A 513 -5.11 -0.47 1.98
N ALA A 514 -4.88 -1.66 1.45
CA ALA A 514 -5.81 -2.38 0.58
C ALA A 514 -6.74 -3.33 1.35
N ALA A 515 -6.65 -3.43 2.68
CA ALA A 515 -7.34 -4.45 3.46
C ALA A 515 -8.86 -4.41 3.25
N THR A 516 -9.47 -3.24 3.40
CA THR A 516 -10.91 -3.04 3.21
C THR A 516 -11.37 -3.34 1.77
N PRO A 517 -10.76 -2.75 0.71
CA PRO A 517 -11.19 -3.05 -0.66
C PRO A 517 -10.91 -4.50 -1.07
N LEU A 518 -9.81 -5.11 -0.59
CA LEU A 518 -9.48 -6.51 -0.89
C LEU A 518 -10.49 -7.46 -0.25
N ASN A 519 -10.83 -7.26 1.03
CA ASN A 519 -11.84 -8.06 1.70
C ASN A 519 -13.22 -7.92 1.03
N TRP A 520 -13.62 -6.68 0.70
CA TRP A 520 -14.86 -6.43 -0.03
C TRP A 520 -14.90 -7.16 -1.38
N LEU A 521 -13.81 -7.12 -2.15
CA LEU A 521 -13.70 -7.84 -3.41
C LEU A 521 -13.84 -9.35 -3.20
N GLY A 522 -13.15 -9.90 -2.21
CA GLY A 522 -13.24 -11.31 -1.83
C GLY A 522 -14.67 -11.73 -1.50
N GLU A 523 -15.35 -11.00 -0.62
CA GLU A 523 -16.74 -11.28 -0.24
C GLU A 523 -17.71 -11.25 -1.43
N LYS A 524 -17.54 -10.29 -2.35
CA LYS A 524 -18.39 -10.21 -3.56
C LYS A 524 -18.10 -11.34 -4.53
N LEU A 525 -16.84 -11.69 -4.74
CA LEU A 525 -16.46 -12.82 -5.58
C LEU A 525 -17.00 -14.14 -5.00
N GLU A 526 -16.83 -14.37 -3.70
CA GLU A 526 -17.39 -15.55 -3.03
C GLU A 526 -18.91 -15.60 -3.12
N MET A 527 -19.61 -14.46 -2.95
CA MET A 527 -21.06 -14.41 -3.14
C MET A 527 -21.46 -14.77 -4.55
N TRP A 528 -20.75 -14.24 -5.53
CA TRP A 528 -21.05 -14.49 -6.93
C TRP A 528 -20.82 -15.95 -7.29
N VAL A 529 -19.70 -16.54 -6.86
CA VAL A 529 -19.40 -17.96 -7.10
C VAL A 529 -20.45 -18.86 -6.42
N ASN A 530 -20.85 -18.56 -5.18
CA ASN A 530 -21.89 -19.33 -4.48
C ASN A 530 -23.27 -19.12 -5.11
N LEU A 531 -23.61 -17.92 -5.58
CA LEU A 531 -24.86 -17.63 -6.27
C LEU A 531 -25.00 -18.47 -7.54
N VAL A 532 -23.93 -18.56 -8.33
CA VAL A 532 -23.87 -19.42 -9.52
C VAL A 532 -23.98 -20.89 -9.11
N SER A 533 -23.30 -21.30 -8.05
CA SER A 533 -23.30 -22.69 -7.55
C SER A 533 -24.69 -23.14 -7.06
N PHE A 534 -25.39 -22.30 -6.28
CA PHE A 534 -26.72 -22.57 -5.71
C PHE A 534 -27.80 -22.64 -6.81
N ASN A 535 -27.58 -21.95 -7.92
CA ASN A 535 -28.45 -21.99 -9.08
C ASN A 535 -27.90 -22.91 -10.19
N CYS A 536 -27.10 -23.92 -9.82
CA CYS A 536 -26.47 -24.94 -10.67
C CYS A 536 -25.39 -24.42 -11.64
N ASN A 537 -25.71 -23.44 -12.48
CA ASN A 537 -24.80 -22.80 -13.42
C ASN A 537 -25.33 -21.43 -13.87
N ILE A 538 -24.52 -20.68 -14.62
CA ILE A 538 -24.85 -19.31 -15.04
C ILE A 538 -26.13 -19.21 -15.89
N PHE A 539 -26.42 -20.23 -16.71
CA PHE A 539 -27.62 -20.25 -17.56
C PHE A 539 -28.89 -20.51 -16.74
N VAL A 540 -28.82 -21.44 -15.79
CA VAL A 540 -29.93 -21.73 -14.86
C VAL A 540 -30.15 -20.56 -13.90
N LEU A 541 -29.08 -19.88 -13.46
CA LEU A 541 -29.19 -18.62 -12.71
C LEU A 541 -29.94 -17.56 -13.51
N LEU A 542 -29.59 -17.34 -14.78
CA LEU A 542 -30.30 -16.40 -15.66
C LEU A 542 -31.79 -16.80 -15.81
N LEU A 543 -32.08 -18.08 -15.99
CA LEU A 543 -33.44 -18.58 -16.11
C LEU A 543 -34.24 -18.40 -14.80
N ASN A 544 -33.62 -18.67 -13.64
CA ASN A 544 -34.21 -18.45 -12.32
C ASN A 544 -34.43 -16.96 -12.05
N PHE A 545 -33.53 -16.10 -12.52
CA PHE A 545 -33.69 -14.65 -12.48
C PHE A 545 -34.93 -14.19 -13.26
N LEU A 546 -35.08 -14.65 -14.51
CA LEU A 546 -36.27 -14.37 -15.32
C LEU A 546 -37.57 -14.92 -14.69
N ARG A 547 -37.48 -16.01 -13.93
CA ARG A 547 -38.62 -16.64 -13.24
C ARG A 547 -38.89 -16.08 -11.83
N GLY A 548 -38.06 -15.16 -11.32
CA GLY A 548 -38.14 -14.68 -9.93
C GLY A 548 -37.87 -15.75 -8.87
N LYS A 549 -37.13 -16.81 -9.21
CA LYS A 549 -36.82 -17.98 -8.35
C LYS A 549 -35.33 -18.11 -8.04
N VAL A 550 -34.59 -16.99 -7.98
CA VAL A 550 -33.16 -17.02 -7.66
C VAL A 550 -32.97 -17.42 -6.22
N ILE A 551 -32.16 -18.47 -6.00
CA ILE A 551 -31.73 -18.85 -4.66
C ILE A 551 -30.55 -17.95 -4.29
N ILE A 552 -30.74 -17.07 -3.33
CA ILE A 552 -29.70 -16.16 -2.83
C ILE A 552 -28.88 -16.91 -1.77
N PRO A 553 -27.54 -16.97 -1.90
CA PRO A 553 -26.69 -17.62 -0.91
C PRO A 553 -26.65 -16.81 0.38
N ASP A 554 -26.69 -17.52 1.51
CA ASP A 554 -26.43 -16.97 2.85
C ASP A 554 -25.08 -17.49 3.34
N ARG A 555 -24.21 -16.60 3.83
CA ARG A 555 -22.82 -16.91 4.23
C ARG A 555 -22.73 -17.89 5.39
N GLU A 556 -23.68 -17.80 6.31
CA GLU A 556 -23.75 -18.64 7.50
C GLU A 556 -24.44 -19.99 7.22
N SER A 557 -24.91 -20.21 5.98
CA SER A 557 -25.55 -21.45 5.59
C SER A 557 -24.57 -22.60 5.52
N GLU A 558 -25.04 -23.78 5.92
CA GLU A 558 -24.33 -25.05 5.71
C GLU A 558 -24.03 -25.37 4.24
N ASN A 559 -24.68 -24.72 3.27
CA ASN A 559 -24.42 -24.93 1.85
C ASN A 559 -23.38 -23.98 1.27
N PHE A 560 -23.08 -22.90 1.97
CA PHE A 560 -22.13 -21.88 1.55
C PHE A 560 -20.71 -22.41 1.64
N ARG A 561 -19.87 -22.03 0.68
CA ARG A 561 -18.47 -22.47 0.60
C ARG A 561 -17.54 -21.30 0.41
N SER A 562 -16.37 -21.36 1.02
CA SER A 562 -15.25 -20.46 0.73
C SER A 562 -14.85 -20.52 -0.75
N LEU A 563 -14.02 -19.58 -1.20
CA LEU A 563 -13.42 -19.66 -2.53
C LEU A 563 -12.64 -20.97 -2.73
N LEU A 564 -11.91 -21.43 -1.71
CA LEU A 564 -11.15 -22.69 -1.76
C LEU A 564 -12.06 -23.92 -1.81
N GLY A 565 -13.17 -23.92 -1.06
CA GLY A 565 -14.20 -24.96 -1.12
C GLY A 565 -14.91 -25.04 -2.48
N ASN A 566 -14.89 -23.94 -3.25
CA ASN A 566 -15.36 -23.92 -4.64
C ASN A 566 -14.31 -24.41 -5.64
N LEU A 567 -13.00 -24.31 -5.32
CA LEU A 567 -11.93 -24.89 -6.14
C LEU A 567 -12.03 -26.42 -6.14
N ASP A 568 -12.16 -27.03 -4.95
CA ASP A 568 -12.35 -28.47 -4.78
C ASP A 568 -13.65 -28.77 -4.02
N ARG A 569 -14.65 -29.28 -4.74
CA ARG A 569 -15.99 -29.51 -4.19
C ARG A 569 -16.16 -30.80 -3.40
N ARG A 570 -15.13 -31.66 -3.33
CA ARG A 570 -15.19 -32.96 -2.64
C ARG A 570 -15.24 -32.79 -1.12
N ILE A 571 -16.16 -33.52 -0.49
CA ILE A 571 -16.38 -33.47 0.97
C ILE A 571 -16.23 -34.85 1.62
N GLU A 572 -16.42 -35.94 0.87
CA GLU A 572 -16.29 -37.31 1.37
C GLU A 572 -14.81 -37.72 1.49
N LEU A 573 -14.49 -38.46 2.55
CA LEU A 573 -13.24 -39.21 2.65
C LEU A 573 -13.21 -40.30 1.57
N ASP A 574 -12.02 -40.65 1.08
CA ASP A 574 -11.89 -41.67 0.04
C ASP A 574 -12.28 -43.04 0.59
N LYS A 575 -13.30 -43.67 0.00
CA LYS A 575 -13.85 -44.96 0.45
C LYS A 575 -12.83 -46.10 0.38
N ASN A 576 -11.77 -45.93 -0.41
CA ASN A 576 -10.69 -46.91 -0.56
C ASN A 576 -9.60 -46.77 0.51
N ILE A 577 -9.58 -45.68 1.28
CA ILE A 577 -8.59 -45.44 2.35
C ILE A 577 -9.31 -45.55 3.68
N LYS A 578 -9.16 -46.70 4.35
CA LYS A 578 -9.86 -47.02 5.60
C LYS A 578 -8.95 -46.81 6.82
N PRO A 579 -9.52 -46.65 8.03
CA PRO A 579 -8.75 -46.74 9.27
C PRO A 579 -7.85 -47.98 9.28
N GLY A 580 -6.57 -47.81 9.59
CA GLY A 580 -5.54 -48.85 9.53
C GLY A 580 -4.74 -48.91 8.22
N ASP A 581 -5.16 -48.22 7.15
CA ASP A 581 -4.31 -48.00 5.96
C ASP A 581 -3.19 -47.01 6.31
N CYS A 582 -1.97 -47.27 5.86
CA CYS A 582 -0.81 -46.38 6.05
C CYS A 582 -1.03 -44.96 5.48
N LYS A 583 -1.97 -44.80 4.54
CA LYS A 583 -2.37 -43.50 3.97
C LYS A 583 -3.46 -42.77 4.76
N TYR A 584 -4.13 -43.43 5.71
CA TYR A 584 -5.36 -42.92 6.32
C TYR A 584 -5.17 -41.56 6.99
N TYR A 585 -4.21 -41.43 7.91
CA TYR A 585 -3.98 -40.18 8.62
C TYR A 585 -3.53 -39.06 7.70
N GLY A 586 -2.70 -39.34 6.70
CA GLY A 586 -2.31 -38.35 5.70
C GLY A 586 -3.50 -37.83 4.88
N ALA A 587 -4.39 -38.72 4.45
CA ALA A 587 -5.59 -38.36 3.69
C ALA A 587 -6.62 -37.60 4.55
N LEU A 588 -6.84 -38.04 5.79
CA LEU A 588 -7.72 -37.38 6.76
C LEU A 588 -7.19 -35.98 7.10
N ALA A 589 -5.89 -35.85 7.34
CA ALA A 589 -5.22 -34.58 7.60
C ALA A 589 -5.38 -33.60 6.43
N ALA A 590 -5.20 -34.05 5.19
CA ALA A 590 -5.41 -33.20 4.00
C ALA A 590 -6.85 -32.68 3.90
N MET A 591 -7.82 -33.54 4.19
CA MET A 591 -9.23 -33.17 4.19
C MET A 591 -9.58 -32.22 5.35
N ALA A 592 -9.01 -32.42 6.53
CA ALA A 592 -9.20 -31.53 7.69
C ALA A 592 -8.56 -30.15 7.48
N ALA A 593 -7.33 -30.10 6.95
CA ALA A 593 -6.65 -28.87 6.57
C ALA A 593 -7.38 -28.09 5.46
N LYS A 594 -8.11 -28.78 4.58
CA LYS A 594 -9.00 -28.15 3.59
C LYS A 594 -10.29 -27.64 4.26
N LEU A 595 -10.89 -28.44 5.15
CA LEU A 595 -12.16 -28.12 5.79
C LEU A 595 -12.05 -26.91 6.75
N SER A 596 -10.86 -26.63 7.29
CA SER A 596 -10.62 -25.49 8.19
C SER A 596 -10.82 -24.11 7.55
N TYR A 597 -10.94 -24.01 6.22
CA TYR A 597 -11.27 -22.77 5.50
C TYR A 597 -12.78 -22.48 5.45
N GLU A 598 -13.63 -23.42 5.84
CA GLU A 598 -15.08 -23.28 5.67
C GLU A 598 -15.76 -22.65 6.89
N ASN A 599 -16.97 -22.13 6.70
CA ASN A 599 -17.78 -21.60 7.80
C ASN A 599 -18.22 -22.71 8.76
N ARG A 600 -18.60 -22.31 9.99
CA ARG A 600 -18.98 -23.24 11.06
C ARG A 600 -20.09 -24.21 10.67
N ALA A 601 -21.18 -23.73 10.07
CA ALA A 601 -22.33 -24.58 9.72
C ALA A 601 -21.97 -25.64 8.67
N PHE A 602 -21.13 -25.27 7.70
CA PHE A 602 -20.61 -26.20 6.69
C PHE A 602 -19.72 -27.26 7.36
N VAL A 603 -18.78 -26.85 8.21
CA VAL A 603 -17.89 -27.76 8.96
C VAL A 603 -18.69 -28.76 9.81
N GLU A 604 -19.63 -28.26 10.62
CA GLU A 604 -20.50 -29.09 11.47
C GLU A 604 -21.24 -30.16 10.66
N ARG A 605 -21.83 -29.79 9.52
CA ARG A 605 -22.52 -30.73 8.64
C ARG A 605 -21.56 -31.77 8.07
N ILE A 606 -20.39 -31.37 7.55
CA ILE A 606 -19.45 -32.33 6.95
C ILE A 606 -18.93 -33.32 7.99
N VAL A 607 -18.50 -32.84 9.14
CA VAL A 607 -17.97 -33.69 10.23
C VAL A 607 -19.02 -34.68 10.72
N ARG A 608 -20.23 -34.21 11.00
CA ARG A 608 -21.32 -35.05 11.53
C ARG A 608 -21.91 -35.98 10.48
N ASP A 609 -22.28 -35.45 9.32
CA ASP A 609 -23.14 -36.16 8.38
C ASP A 609 -22.35 -36.98 7.35
N TYR A 610 -21.13 -36.56 7.00
CA TYR A 610 -20.30 -37.25 6.01
C TYR A 610 -19.14 -38.02 6.62
N TRP A 611 -18.40 -37.43 7.56
CA TRP A 611 -17.25 -38.11 8.18
C TRP A 611 -17.67 -39.00 9.35
N LYS A 612 -18.88 -38.80 9.90
CA LYS A 612 -19.41 -39.50 11.08
C LYS A 612 -18.50 -39.34 12.30
N MET A 613 -17.91 -38.17 12.44
CA MET A 613 -17.02 -37.77 13.53
C MET A 613 -17.68 -36.70 14.40
N GLU A 614 -17.08 -36.39 15.54
CA GLU A 614 -17.56 -35.35 16.46
C GLU A 614 -16.77 -34.06 16.28
N LEU A 615 -17.45 -32.91 16.12
CA LEU A 615 -16.78 -31.61 16.16
C LEU A 615 -16.63 -31.18 17.62
N ILE A 616 -15.39 -31.15 18.13
CA ILE A 616 -15.08 -30.65 19.48
C ILE A 616 -15.18 -29.12 19.52
N GLY A 617 -14.72 -28.44 18.47
CA GLY A 617 -14.77 -26.99 18.43
C GLY A 617 -14.41 -26.37 17.09
N TYR A 618 -14.94 -25.16 16.89
CA TYR A 618 -14.64 -24.26 15.79
C TYR A 618 -14.23 -22.93 16.42
N TYR A 619 -13.01 -22.48 16.14
CA TYR A 619 -12.41 -21.37 16.88
C TYR A 619 -11.93 -20.26 15.94
N ASN A 620 -12.12 -19.02 16.39
CA ASN A 620 -11.52 -17.83 15.83
C ASN A 620 -10.74 -17.11 16.95
N PHE A 621 -9.41 -17.20 16.89
CA PHE A 621 -8.49 -16.77 17.95
C PHE A 621 -7.97 -15.36 17.72
N TRP A 622 -7.74 -14.68 18.84
CA TRP A 622 -7.20 -13.33 18.88
C TRP A 622 -5.69 -13.31 18.61
N ASN A 623 -5.26 -12.35 17.80
CA ASN A 623 -3.86 -12.02 17.58
C ASN A 623 -3.53 -10.69 18.27
N ASP A 624 -2.69 -10.73 19.30
CA ASP A 624 -2.35 -9.58 20.13
C ASP A 624 -1.63 -8.46 19.38
N TYR A 625 -0.96 -8.76 18.28
CA TYR A 625 -0.20 -7.78 17.51
C TYR A 625 -1.05 -7.10 16.43
N GLN A 626 -2.01 -7.83 15.87
CA GLN A 626 -2.96 -7.28 14.88
C GLN A 626 -4.24 -6.73 15.51
N LYS A 627 -4.49 -7.02 16.80
CA LYS A 627 -5.68 -6.63 17.57
C LYS A 627 -7.00 -7.05 16.88
N LYS A 628 -7.03 -8.27 16.35
CA LYS A 628 -8.16 -8.87 15.64
C LYS A 628 -8.21 -10.38 15.85
N SER A 629 -9.38 -10.98 15.64
CA SER A 629 -9.53 -12.44 15.59
C SER A 629 -9.46 -12.94 14.15
N ASN A 630 -8.32 -13.52 13.77
CA ASN A 630 -8.04 -13.97 12.40
C ASN A 630 -7.33 -15.33 12.30
N THR A 631 -6.80 -15.87 13.39
CA THR A 631 -6.28 -17.23 13.41
C THR A 631 -7.43 -18.20 13.65
N GLN A 632 -7.67 -19.13 12.73
CA GLN A 632 -8.79 -20.07 12.83
C GLN A 632 -8.30 -21.52 12.92
N ALA A 633 -9.03 -22.33 13.70
CA ALA A 633 -8.79 -23.77 13.75
C ALA A 633 -10.09 -24.54 14.06
N ILE A 634 -10.11 -25.81 13.64
CA ILE A 634 -11.14 -26.77 14.00
C ILE A 634 -10.53 -27.93 14.78
N MET A 635 -11.30 -28.47 15.73
CA MET A 635 -10.96 -29.69 16.47
C MET A 635 -12.02 -30.75 16.22
N VAL A 636 -11.63 -31.89 15.68
CA VAL A 636 -12.52 -33.01 15.32
C VAL A 636 -12.06 -34.27 16.06
N HIS A 637 -12.99 -35.09 16.52
CA HIS A 637 -12.69 -36.37 17.16
C HIS A 637 -13.23 -37.52 16.30
N ASP A 638 -12.32 -38.31 15.76
CA ASP A 638 -12.61 -39.58 15.12
C ASP A 638 -12.73 -40.67 16.19
N LYS A 639 -13.97 -40.95 16.62
CA LYS A 639 -14.29 -41.99 17.60
C LYS A 639 -13.92 -43.40 17.14
N SER A 640 -13.76 -43.63 15.83
CA SER A 640 -13.41 -44.96 15.31
C SER A 640 -11.94 -45.30 15.54
N THR A 641 -11.07 -44.29 15.56
CA THR A 641 -9.63 -44.42 15.80
C THR A 641 -9.19 -43.85 17.14
N ASN A 642 -10.13 -43.26 17.92
CA ASN A 642 -9.84 -42.44 19.11
C ASN A 642 -8.81 -41.34 18.82
N MET A 643 -8.87 -40.74 17.63
CA MET A 643 -7.93 -39.70 17.21
C MET A 643 -8.59 -38.32 17.25
N ILE A 644 -7.97 -37.37 17.92
CA ILE A 644 -8.35 -35.95 17.88
C ILE A 644 -7.52 -35.25 16.80
N ILE A 645 -8.17 -34.55 15.90
CA ILE A 645 -7.55 -33.81 14.81
C ILE A 645 -7.66 -32.32 15.12
N VAL A 646 -6.52 -31.64 15.22
CA VAL A 646 -6.43 -30.19 15.29
C VAL A 646 -6.02 -29.68 13.91
N ALA A 647 -6.91 -28.97 13.23
CA ALA A 647 -6.62 -28.43 11.89
C ALA A 647 -6.64 -26.90 11.90
N PHE A 648 -5.47 -26.30 11.65
CA PHE A 648 -5.34 -24.85 11.50
C PHE A 648 -5.69 -24.43 10.07
N ARG A 649 -6.41 -23.32 9.94
CA ARG A 649 -6.65 -22.66 8.65
C ARG A 649 -5.36 -21.99 8.17
N GLY A 650 -5.15 -22.00 6.86
CA GLY A 650 -4.12 -21.16 6.24
C GLY A 650 -4.68 -19.85 5.70
N THR A 651 -3.97 -19.29 4.73
CA THR A 651 -4.20 -17.94 4.19
C THR A 651 -5.41 -17.89 3.25
N GLU A 652 -6.37 -17.00 3.53
CA GLU A 652 -7.43 -16.70 2.58
C GLU A 652 -6.95 -15.73 1.48
N PRO A 653 -7.26 -15.98 0.19
CA PRO A 653 -6.71 -15.19 -0.93
C PRO A 653 -6.95 -13.67 -0.84
N PHE A 654 -8.05 -13.25 -0.20
CA PHE A 654 -8.45 -11.85 -0.08
C PHE A 654 -8.34 -11.31 1.36
N ASN A 655 -7.69 -12.05 2.27
CA ASN A 655 -7.51 -11.63 3.66
C ASN A 655 -6.13 -10.98 3.85
N ALA A 656 -6.12 -9.66 3.94
CA ALA A 656 -4.87 -8.89 4.06
C ALA A 656 -4.11 -9.17 5.37
N ASP A 657 -4.80 -9.52 6.46
CA ASP A 657 -4.17 -9.79 7.75
C ASP A 657 -3.42 -11.14 7.72
N ASP A 658 -3.98 -12.17 7.05
CA ASP A 658 -3.31 -13.46 6.83
C ASP A 658 -2.06 -13.27 5.95
N TRP A 659 -2.19 -12.58 4.82
CA TRP A 659 -1.05 -12.27 3.95
C TRP A 659 0.02 -11.44 4.65
N SER A 660 -0.37 -10.52 5.53
CA SER A 660 0.59 -9.74 6.33
C SER A 660 1.38 -10.64 7.29
N THR A 661 0.76 -11.70 7.80
CA THR A 661 1.42 -12.70 8.65
C THR A 661 2.45 -13.50 7.87
N ASP A 662 2.11 -13.94 6.66
CA ASP A 662 3.00 -14.70 5.78
C ASP A 662 4.20 -13.89 5.29
N LEU A 663 4.00 -12.59 5.06
CA LEU A 663 5.03 -11.69 4.55
C LEU A 663 5.83 -11.02 5.67
N ASP A 664 5.55 -11.30 6.94
CA ASP A 664 6.25 -10.72 8.09
C ASP A 664 7.64 -11.35 8.29
N LEU A 665 8.69 -10.66 7.86
CA LEU A 665 10.08 -11.13 8.05
C LEU A 665 10.62 -10.92 9.47
N SER A 666 9.79 -10.50 10.42
CA SER A 666 10.18 -10.46 11.84
C SER A 666 10.57 -11.85 12.34
N TRP A 667 11.47 -11.92 13.31
CA TRP A 667 11.83 -13.16 14.00
C TRP A 667 12.22 -12.89 15.45
N TYR A 668 12.02 -13.90 16.30
CA TYR A 668 12.44 -13.89 17.70
C TYR A 668 13.41 -15.04 17.93
N GLU A 669 14.54 -14.80 18.60
CA GLU A 669 15.44 -15.85 19.05
C GLU A 669 15.06 -16.27 20.47
N LEU A 670 14.82 -17.56 20.65
CA LEU A 670 14.59 -18.17 21.95
C LEU A 670 15.78 -19.07 22.29
N ASP A 671 16.29 -18.98 23.51
CA ASP A 671 17.57 -19.58 23.91
C ASP A 671 17.65 -21.08 23.61
N GLU A 672 16.54 -21.81 23.71
CA GLU A 672 16.48 -23.24 23.43
C GLU A 672 16.08 -23.57 21.98
N MET A 673 15.22 -22.75 21.36
CA MET A 673 14.61 -23.06 20.06
C MET A 673 15.24 -22.32 18.88
N GLY A 674 16.15 -21.38 19.08
CA GLY A 674 16.73 -20.58 18.00
C GLY A 674 15.76 -19.54 17.42
N LYS A 675 16.00 -19.12 16.17
CA LYS A 675 15.22 -18.07 15.50
C LYS A 675 13.98 -18.63 14.83
N ILE A 676 12.83 -18.07 15.14
CA ILE A 676 11.52 -18.49 14.63
C ILE A 676 10.81 -17.32 13.97
N HIS A 677 10.05 -17.60 12.90
CA HIS A 677 9.25 -16.61 12.17
C HIS A 677 8.22 -15.92 13.08
N GLY A 678 8.39 -14.61 13.25
CA GLY A 678 7.60 -13.78 14.15
C GLY A 678 6.13 -13.75 13.79
N GLY A 679 5.79 -13.67 12.49
CA GLY A 679 4.39 -13.73 12.05
C GLY A 679 3.67 -14.99 12.54
N PHE A 680 4.30 -16.17 12.43
CA PHE A 680 3.68 -17.44 12.82
C PHE A 680 3.56 -17.56 14.34
N MET A 681 4.53 -17.04 15.11
CA MET A 681 4.43 -16.98 16.57
C MET A 681 3.28 -16.08 17.02
N LYS A 682 3.17 -14.87 16.44
CA LYS A 682 2.09 -13.92 16.72
C LYS A 682 0.72 -14.54 16.43
N ALA A 683 0.57 -15.20 15.28
CA ALA A 683 -0.67 -15.87 14.89
C ALA A 683 -1.03 -17.05 15.80
N LEU A 684 -0.04 -17.82 16.28
CA LEU A 684 -0.28 -18.94 17.20
C LEU A 684 -0.64 -18.49 18.63
N GLY A 685 -0.35 -17.24 19.00
CA GLY A 685 -0.73 -16.68 20.30
C GLY A 685 0.45 -16.24 21.18
N LEU A 686 1.56 -15.81 20.58
CA LEU A 686 2.63 -15.10 21.29
C LEU A 686 2.05 -13.89 22.03
N VAL A 687 2.32 -13.79 23.34
CA VAL A 687 1.80 -12.71 24.17
C VAL A 687 2.73 -11.50 24.07
N MET A 688 2.14 -10.33 23.77
CA MET A 688 2.88 -9.07 23.71
C MET A 688 3.59 -8.81 25.05
N GLU A 689 4.85 -8.37 25.01
CA GLU A 689 5.73 -8.11 26.17
C GLU A 689 6.18 -9.35 26.97
N LYS A 690 5.35 -10.39 27.09
CA LYS A 690 5.61 -11.57 27.94
C LYS A 690 6.16 -12.79 27.18
N GLY A 691 6.10 -12.81 25.86
CA GLY A 691 6.57 -13.93 25.05
C GLY A 691 5.65 -15.15 25.18
N TRP A 692 6.21 -16.28 25.61
CA TRP A 692 5.50 -17.54 25.87
C TRP A 692 5.45 -17.84 27.37
N PRO A 693 4.62 -17.14 28.16
CA PRO A 693 4.39 -17.51 29.55
C PRO A 693 3.73 -18.90 29.62
N LEU A 694 4.08 -19.69 30.64
CA LEU A 694 3.53 -21.04 30.82
C LEU A 694 2.00 -21.04 30.96
N GLU A 695 1.46 -20.04 31.66
CA GLU A 695 0.04 -19.83 31.89
C GLU A 695 -0.36 -18.38 31.63
N VAL A 696 -1.58 -18.18 31.11
CA VAL A 696 -2.14 -16.88 30.77
C VAL A 696 -3.57 -16.80 31.28
N GLU A 697 -3.94 -15.69 31.92
CA GLU A 697 -5.34 -15.36 32.16
C GLU A 697 -6.01 -15.04 30.82
N GLN A 698 -6.78 -15.99 30.29
CA GLN A 698 -7.48 -15.81 29.02
C GLN A 698 -8.76 -14.98 29.21
N ASP A 699 -8.91 -13.93 28.41
CA ASP A 699 -10.19 -13.26 28.20
C ASP A 699 -11.04 -14.14 27.28
N GLU A 700 -12.25 -14.51 27.72
CA GLU A 700 -13.19 -15.33 26.95
C GLU A 700 -13.50 -14.73 25.57
N ASN A 701 -13.42 -13.40 25.43
CA ASN A 701 -13.64 -12.72 24.16
C ASN A 701 -12.39 -12.64 23.26
N ARG A 702 -11.21 -12.94 23.81
CA ARG A 702 -9.92 -12.86 23.11
C ARG A 702 -9.07 -14.13 23.34
N PRO A 703 -9.59 -15.32 22.99
CA PRO A 703 -8.87 -16.57 23.21
C PRO A 703 -7.62 -16.63 22.32
N LEU A 704 -6.48 -17.02 22.91
CA LEU A 704 -5.23 -17.23 22.19
C LEU A 704 -5.14 -18.69 21.71
N ALA A 705 -4.66 -18.91 20.48
CA ALA A 705 -4.77 -20.22 19.81
C ALA A 705 -4.03 -21.34 20.55
N TYR A 706 -2.74 -21.15 20.88
CA TYR A 706 -1.94 -22.13 21.59
C TYR A 706 -2.58 -22.53 22.93
N TYR A 707 -2.85 -21.55 23.80
CA TYR A 707 -3.35 -21.81 25.15
C TYR A 707 -4.73 -22.46 25.12
N THR A 708 -5.64 -21.98 24.27
CA THR A 708 -6.99 -22.56 24.17
C THR A 708 -6.94 -24.01 23.68
N ILE A 709 -6.17 -24.28 22.63
CA ILE A 709 -6.07 -25.64 22.07
C ILE A 709 -5.36 -26.58 23.06
N ARG A 710 -4.30 -26.12 23.74
CA ARG A 710 -3.60 -26.89 24.78
C ARG A 710 -4.56 -27.32 25.89
N GLU A 711 -5.33 -26.38 26.45
CA GLU A 711 -6.28 -26.70 27.52
C GLU A 711 -7.43 -27.59 27.05
N LYS A 712 -7.91 -27.40 25.81
CA LYS A 712 -8.92 -28.28 25.22
C LYS A 712 -8.39 -29.69 25.00
N LEU A 713 -7.16 -29.85 24.53
CA LEU A 713 -6.51 -31.16 24.42
C LEU A 713 -6.33 -31.80 25.78
N ARG A 714 -5.84 -31.07 26.80
CA ARG A 714 -5.76 -31.56 28.19
C ARG A 714 -7.11 -32.09 28.66
N GLN A 715 -8.17 -31.31 28.49
CA GLN A 715 -9.53 -31.70 28.88
C GLN A 715 -9.99 -32.98 28.17
N GLN A 716 -9.85 -33.05 26.85
CA GLN A 716 -10.34 -34.19 26.06
C GLN A 716 -9.52 -35.47 26.30
N LEU A 717 -8.19 -35.37 26.37
CA LEU A 717 -7.30 -36.50 26.57
C LEU A 717 -7.31 -37.03 28.01
N GLN A 718 -7.63 -36.19 29.00
CA GLN A 718 -7.89 -36.65 30.38
C GLN A 718 -9.20 -37.44 30.49
N GLN A 719 -10.23 -37.05 29.72
CA GLN A 719 -11.50 -37.77 29.66
C GLN A 719 -11.37 -39.12 28.95
N ASN A 720 -10.50 -39.21 27.94
CA ASN A 720 -10.22 -40.46 27.23
C ASN A 720 -8.71 -40.78 27.21
N LYS A 721 -8.29 -41.65 28.12
CA LYS A 721 -6.88 -42.05 28.27
C LYS A 721 -6.34 -42.89 27.10
N GLU A 722 -7.18 -43.38 26.20
CA GLU A 722 -6.77 -44.13 25.01
C GLU A 722 -6.68 -43.23 23.76
N ALA A 723 -7.12 -41.96 23.83
CA ALA A 723 -7.13 -41.09 22.68
C ALA A 723 -5.77 -40.47 22.38
N ASN A 724 -5.36 -40.43 21.12
CA ASN A 724 -4.21 -39.61 20.70
C ASN A 724 -4.70 -38.39 19.93
N PHE A 725 -3.81 -37.46 19.62
CA PHE A 725 -4.13 -36.36 18.73
C PHE A 725 -3.10 -36.18 17.62
N MET A 726 -3.53 -35.59 16.52
CA MET A 726 -2.68 -35.15 15.43
C MET A 726 -2.96 -33.70 15.07
N VAL A 727 -1.95 -33.02 14.55
CA VAL A 727 -2.04 -31.61 14.16
C VAL A 727 -1.79 -31.48 12.65
N THR A 728 -2.59 -30.65 11.99
CA THR A 728 -2.49 -30.48 10.53
C THR A 728 -2.88 -29.09 10.05
N GLY A 729 -2.39 -28.74 8.87
CA GLY A 729 -2.74 -27.49 8.20
C GLY A 729 -2.10 -27.37 6.83
N HIS A 730 -2.67 -26.46 6.04
CA HIS A 730 -2.19 -26.09 4.71
C HIS A 730 -1.60 -24.68 4.76
N SER A 731 -0.48 -24.44 4.05
CA SER A 731 0.15 -23.11 3.97
C SER A 731 0.52 -22.55 5.34
N LEU A 732 0.11 -21.32 5.69
CA LEU A 732 0.18 -20.73 7.03
C LEU A 732 -0.28 -21.71 8.12
N GLY A 733 -1.40 -22.42 7.92
CA GLY A 733 -1.90 -23.41 8.88
C GLY A 733 -0.93 -24.57 9.10
N GLY A 734 -0.15 -24.94 8.08
CA GLY A 734 0.92 -25.92 8.21
C GLY A 734 2.06 -25.40 9.10
N ALA A 735 2.40 -24.11 9.01
CA ALA A 735 3.41 -23.48 9.86
C ALA A 735 2.97 -23.50 11.34
N LEU A 736 1.71 -23.12 11.59
CA LEU A 736 1.12 -23.17 12.93
C LEU A 736 1.08 -24.60 13.49
N SER A 737 0.85 -25.59 12.63
CA SER A 737 0.76 -27.00 13.02
C SER A 737 2.04 -27.58 13.58
N ILE A 738 3.21 -27.19 13.04
CA ILE A 738 4.51 -27.64 13.56
C ILE A 738 5.03 -26.73 14.68
N LEU A 739 4.62 -25.45 14.68
CA LEU A 739 4.97 -24.54 15.77
C LEU A 739 4.23 -24.88 17.08
N PHE A 740 2.99 -25.39 16.99
CA PHE A 740 2.21 -25.83 18.16
C PHE A 740 2.95 -26.84 19.05
N PRO A 741 3.42 -28.01 18.57
CA PRO A 741 4.20 -28.93 19.37
C PRO A 741 5.57 -28.39 19.78
N ALA A 742 6.15 -27.45 19.04
CA ALA A 742 7.38 -26.78 19.47
C ALA A 742 7.16 -25.97 20.76
N VAL A 743 6.05 -25.23 20.84
CA VAL A 743 5.69 -24.48 22.06
C VAL A 743 5.23 -25.41 23.19
N LEU A 744 4.60 -26.55 22.88
CA LEU A 744 4.37 -27.61 23.90
C LEU A 744 5.70 -28.08 24.50
N ALA A 745 6.73 -28.32 23.67
CA ALA A 745 8.05 -28.72 24.14
C ALA A 745 8.74 -27.62 24.95
N LEU A 746 8.64 -26.36 24.52
CA LEU A 746 9.12 -25.20 25.29
C LEU A 746 8.48 -25.12 26.68
N HIS A 747 7.19 -25.44 26.78
CA HIS A 747 6.44 -25.45 28.05
C HIS A 747 6.58 -26.78 28.82
N GLU A 748 7.47 -27.67 28.40
CA GLU A 748 7.69 -29.00 28.98
C GLU A 748 6.41 -29.83 29.13
N GLU A 749 5.47 -29.69 28.19
CA GLU A 749 4.19 -30.44 28.14
C GLU A 749 4.38 -31.89 27.67
N LYS A 750 5.30 -32.61 28.31
CA LYS A 750 5.73 -33.97 27.93
C LYS A 750 4.54 -34.92 27.79
N TRP A 751 3.58 -34.85 28.72
CA TRP A 751 2.39 -35.70 28.68
C TRP A 751 1.52 -35.47 27.43
N LEU A 752 1.41 -34.24 26.94
CA LEU A 752 0.73 -33.97 25.67
C LEU A 752 1.58 -34.45 24.49
N LEU A 753 2.90 -34.19 24.52
CA LEU A 753 3.80 -34.62 23.44
C LEU A 753 3.82 -36.15 23.26
N ASP A 754 3.78 -36.90 24.36
CA ASP A 754 3.70 -38.37 24.33
C ASP A 754 2.36 -38.89 23.77
N ARG A 755 1.36 -38.02 23.62
CA ARG A 755 0.02 -38.31 23.07
C ARG A 755 -0.17 -37.75 21.66
N LEU A 756 0.84 -37.09 21.11
CA LEU A 756 0.87 -36.61 19.75
C LEU A 756 1.22 -37.76 18.82
N GLU A 757 0.25 -38.23 18.03
CA GLU A 757 0.48 -39.27 17.01
C GLU A 757 1.35 -38.73 15.87
N GLY A 758 1.10 -37.48 15.46
CA GLY A 758 1.91 -36.84 14.45
C GLY A 758 1.41 -35.50 13.95
N VAL A 759 2.27 -34.88 13.15
CA VAL A 759 2.08 -33.59 12.49
C VAL A 759 2.14 -33.79 10.99
N TYR A 760 1.06 -33.43 10.30
CA TYR A 760 0.91 -33.62 8.85
C TYR A 760 0.67 -32.27 8.19
N THR A 761 1.62 -31.80 7.39
CA THR A 761 1.54 -30.45 6.82
C THR A 761 1.59 -30.45 5.30
N PHE A 762 0.88 -29.51 4.69
CA PHE A 762 0.69 -29.44 3.24
C PHE A 762 1.12 -28.06 2.74
N GLY A 763 2.12 -28.00 1.86
CA GLY A 763 2.59 -26.71 1.34
C GLY A 763 3.18 -25.81 2.43
N GLN A 764 3.77 -26.39 3.47
CA GLN A 764 4.23 -25.67 4.67
C GLN A 764 5.47 -24.80 4.36
N PRO A 765 5.46 -23.49 4.71
CA PRO A 765 6.64 -22.64 4.63
C PRO A 765 7.71 -23.04 5.67
N ARG A 766 8.92 -22.48 5.55
CA ARG A 766 9.97 -22.69 6.57
C ARG A 766 9.63 -21.89 7.82
N VAL A 767 9.76 -22.52 9.00
CA VAL A 767 9.25 -21.95 10.28
C VAL A 767 10.35 -21.36 11.17
N GLY A 768 11.55 -21.93 11.15
CA GLY A 768 12.69 -21.45 11.94
C GLY A 768 14.04 -21.79 11.32
N ASP A 769 15.09 -21.40 12.02
CA ASP A 769 16.48 -21.58 11.59
C ASP A 769 17.03 -23.00 11.85
N LYS A 770 18.35 -23.16 11.69
CA LYS A 770 19.03 -24.42 11.95
C LYS A 770 18.89 -24.89 13.41
N LYS A 771 18.90 -23.97 14.38
CA LYS A 771 18.78 -24.32 15.80
C LYS A 771 17.36 -24.75 16.13
N PHE A 772 16.34 -24.15 15.50
CA PHE A 772 14.97 -24.65 15.56
C PHE A 772 14.83 -26.06 15.00
N LYS A 773 15.49 -26.33 13.86
CA LYS A 773 15.58 -27.68 13.30
C LYS A 773 16.18 -28.67 14.30
N GLU A 774 17.34 -28.35 14.87
CA GLU A 774 18.06 -29.23 15.82
C GLU A 774 17.20 -29.47 17.08
N PHE A 775 16.55 -28.43 17.61
CA PHE A 775 15.60 -28.53 18.72
C PHE A 775 14.46 -29.50 18.38
N MET A 776 13.80 -29.33 17.24
CA MET A 776 12.67 -30.18 16.86
C MET A 776 13.06 -31.61 16.52
N GLU A 777 14.23 -31.85 15.93
CA GLU A 777 14.76 -33.20 15.69
C GLU A 777 14.99 -33.96 17.02
N ILE A 778 15.43 -33.26 18.07
CA ILE A 778 15.52 -33.83 19.42
C ILE A 778 14.12 -34.17 19.96
N GLN A 779 13.14 -33.29 19.81
CA GLN A 779 11.78 -33.56 20.31
C GLN A 779 11.10 -34.71 19.57
N LEU A 780 11.30 -34.83 18.25
CA LEU A 780 10.83 -35.96 17.45
C LEU A 780 11.41 -37.28 17.96
N GLN A 781 12.69 -37.29 18.35
CA GLN A 781 13.34 -38.48 18.90
C GLN A 781 12.91 -38.80 20.34
N ASN A 782 12.71 -37.78 21.17
CA ASN A 782 12.37 -37.96 22.59
C ASN A 782 10.93 -38.44 22.79
N HIS A 783 10.00 -37.99 21.94
CA HIS A 783 8.56 -38.24 22.07
C HIS A 783 7.99 -39.17 20.99
N ASP A 784 8.81 -39.59 20.01
CA ASP A 784 8.49 -40.58 18.97
C ASP A 784 7.22 -40.28 18.14
N PHE A 785 6.89 -39.00 17.93
CA PHE A 785 5.76 -38.60 17.07
C PHE A 785 6.17 -38.42 15.61
N ARG A 786 5.25 -38.70 14.69
CA ARG A 786 5.52 -38.59 13.24
C ARG A 786 5.46 -37.15 12.76
N TYR A 787 6.37 -36.75 11.86
CA TYR A 787 6.27 -35.46 11.16
C TYR A 787 6.47 -35.64 9.66
N LEU A 788 5.38 -35.47 8.91
CA LEU A 788 5.35 -35.66 7.46
C LEU A 788 4.96 -34.36 6.75
N ARG A 789 5.88 -33.84 5.95
CA ARG A 789 5.68 -32.65 5.13
C ARG A 789 5.36 -33.05 3.69
N TYR A 790 4.18 -32.69 3.21
CA TYR A 790 3.77 -32.93 1.83
C TYR A 790 4.09 -31.71 0.96
N VAL A 791 4.85 -31.92 -0.11
CA VAL A 791 5.22 -30.88 -1.07
C VAL A 791 4.82 -31.30 -2.47
N TYR A 792 3.96 -30.52 -3.11
CA TYR A 792 3.53 -30.77 -4.49
C TYR A 792 4.31 -29.91 -5.49
N CYS A 793 5.02 -30.59 -6.38
CA CYS A 793 5.62 -30.07 -7.61
C CYS A 793 6.36 -28.73 -7.42
N ASN A 794 5.85 -27.66 -8.05
CA ASN A 794 6.43 -26.32 -8.06
C ASN A 794 5.72 -25.37 -7.08
N ASP A 795 5.03 -25.89 -6.06
CA ASP A 795 4.43 -25.07 -5.01
C ASP A 795 5.45 -24.08 -4.43
N ILE A 796 5.15 -22.80 -4.52
CA ILE A 796 6.08 -21.74 -4.11
C ILE A 796 6.26 -21.65 -2.58
N ILE A 797 5.25 -22.01 -1.79
CA ILE A 797 5.22 -21.70 -0.35
C ILE A 797 6.23 -22.53 0.47
N PRO A 798 6.43 -23.83 0.23
CA PRO A 798 7.52 -24.57 0.86
C PRO A 798 8.91 -23.99 0.59
N ARG A 799 9.06 -23.15 -0.42
CA ARG A 799 10.35 -22.58 -0.81
C ARG A 799 10.58 -21.19 -0.18
N THR A 800 9.70 -20.76 0.73
CA THR A 800 9.75 -19.47 1.43
C THR A 800 9.63 -19.63 2.95
N PRO A 801 10.29 -18.78 3.77
CA PRO A 801 11.44 -17.93 3.42
C PRO A 801 12.62 -18.73 2.84
N THR A 802 13.58 -18.07 2.19
CA THR A 802 14.67 -18.79 1.50
C THR A 802 15.70 -19.36 2.48
N ASP A 803 16.32 -20.47 2.11
CA ASP A 803 17.41 -21.09 2.87
C ASP A 803 18.77 -20.52 2.44
N ASP A 804 18.91 -19.19 2.45
CA ASP A 804 20.17 -18.52 2.15
C ASP A 804 20.73 -17.81 3.39
N ILE A 805 21.95 -17.29 3.27
CA ILE A 805 22.69 -16.59 4.34
C ILE A 805 21.86 -15.44 4.97
N THR A 806 20.85 -14.92 4.26
CA THR A 806 20.02 -13.79 4.67
C THR A 806 18.93 -14.17 5.66
N PHE A 807 18.32 -15.35 5.47
CA PHE A 807 17.16 -15.82 6.21
C PHE A 807 17.51 -16.99 7.13
N LEU A 808 18.41 -17.89 6.71
CA LEU A 808 18.89 -19.05 7.49
C LEU A 808 17.79 -20.04 7.91
N TYR A 809 16.58 -19.89 7.37
CA TYR A 809 15.46 -20.77 7.66
C TYR A 809 15.69 -22.15 7.05
N LYS A 810 15.33 -23.20 7.80
CA LYS A 810 15.54 -24.60 7.40
C LYS A 810 14.25 -25.40 7.51
N HIS A 811 14.09 -26.35 6.59
CA HIS A 811 13.19 -27.47 6.80
C HIS A 811 13.90 -28.59 7.56
N PHE A 812 13.09 -29.42 8.22
CA PHE A 812 13.51 -30.63 8.93
C PHE A 812 12.41 -31.68 8.87
N GLY A 813 12.70 -32.88 9.36
CA GLY A 813 11.79 -34.01 9.26
C GLY A 813 11.63 -34.53 7.82
N THR A 814 10.66 -35.40 7.63
CA THR A 814 10.53 -36.16 6.37
C THR A 814 9.72 -35.39 5.32
N CYS A 815 10.33 -35.11 4.16
CA CYS A 815 9.66 -34.47 3.02
C CYS A 815 9.15 -35.51 2.02
N LEU A 816 7.83 -35.54 1.83
CA LEU A 816 7.14 -36.32 0.80
C LEU A 816 6.89 -35.43 -0.40
N TYR A 817 7.79 -35.49 -1.38
CA TYR A 817 7.74 -34.70 -2.60
C TYR A 817 7.01 -35.42 -3.72
N PHE A 818 6.05 -34.76 -4.37
CA PHE A 818 5.28 -35.30 -5.49
C PHE A 818 5.50 -34.48 -6.75
N ASN A 819 5.75 -35.14 -7.90
CA ASN A 819 5.82 -34.44 -9.18
C ASN A 819 4.43 -34.19 -9.79
N SER A 820 4.37 -33.55 -10.96
CA SER A 820 3.11 -33.21 -11.65
C SER A 820 2.30 -34.40 -12.17
N CYS A 821 2.83 -35.62 -12.03
CA CYS A 821 2.11 -36.88 -12.29
C CYS A 821 1.72 -37.60 -10.99
N TYR A 822 1.81 -36.93 -9.83
CA TYR A 822 1.57 -37.47 -8.49
C TYR A 822 2.45 -38.67 -8.10
N LYS A 823 3.62 -38.82 -8.74
CA LYS A 823 4.63 -39.80 -8.32
C LYS A 823 5.44 -39.19 -7.18
N GLY A 824 5.36 -39.81 -6.01
CA GLY A 824 6.04 -39.34 -4.81
C GLY A 824 7.47 -39.89 -4.65
N LYS A 825 8.28 -39.18 -3.86
CA LYS A 825 9.61 -39.55 -3.39
C LYS A 825 9.81 -39.02 -1.98
N ILE A 826 10.54 -39.77 -1.16
CA ILE A 826 11.02 -39.32 0.14
C ILE A 826 12.33 -38.57 -0.09
N LEU A 827 12.40 -37.32 0.38
CA LEU A 827 13.59 -36.47 0.26
C LEU A 827 13.88 -35.82 1.60
N GLU A 828 15.14 -35.43 1.83
CA GLU A 828 15.47 -34.54 2.95
C GLU A 828 14.94 -33.12 2.71
N GLU A 829 14.93 -32.65 1.46
CA GLU A 829 14.43 -31.34 1.10
C GLU A 829 13.91 -31.30 -0.34
N GLU A 830 12.96 -30.41 -0.63
CA GLU A 830 12.33 -30.32 -1.95
C GLU A 830 13.29 -29.85 -3.07
N PRO A 831 13.10 -30.29 -4.33
CA PRO A 831 13.88 -29.81 -5.45
C PRO A 831 13.72 -28.30 -5.67
N ASN A 832 14.78 -27.62 -6.12
CA ASN A 832 14.82 -26.17 -6.28
C ASN A 832 14.42 -25.45 -4.97
N LYS A 833 15.19 -25.68 -3.91
CA LYS A 833 14.97 -25.18 -2.53
C LYS A 833 14.60 -23.69 -2.46
N ASN A 834 15.14 -22.89 -3.38
CA ASN A 834 14.82 -21.46 -3.54
C ASN A 834 14.14 -21.20 -4.90
N TYR A 835 13.06 -20.43 -4.90
CA TYR A 835 12.22 -20.22 -6.09
C TYR A 835 12.87 -19.31 -7.16
N ILE A 836 13.85 -18.48 -6.83
CA ILE A 836 14.31 -17.32 -7.64
C ILE A 836 15.25 -17.66 -8.83
N SER A 837 15.37 -18.94 -9.23
CA SER A 837 16.23 -19.31 -10.37
C SER A 837 15.57 -18.99 -11.74
N LEU A 838 16.15 -18.05 -12.49
CA LEU A 838 15.73 -17.70 -13.86
C LEU A 838 15.81 -18.88 -14.84
N ILE A 839 16.78 -19.78 -14.66
CA ILE A 839 16.97 -20.96 -15.52
C ILE A 839 15.84 -21.99 -15.30
N ALA A 840 15.27 -22.04 -14.09
CA ALA A 840 14.17 -22.93 -13.78
C ALA A 840 12.80 -22.41 -14.28
N TRP A 841 12.73 -21.20 -14.86
CA TRP A 841 11.48 -20.62 -15.35
C TRP A 841 10.84 -21.45 -16.48
N ILE A 842 11.62 -21.80 -17.50
CA ILE A 842 11.16 -22.57 -18.67
C ILE A 842 10.54 -23.93 -18.26
N PRO A 843 11.21 -24.80 -17.49
CA PRO A 843 10.63 -26.08 -17.10
C PRO A 843 9.39 -25.91 -16.21
N ARG A 844 9.30 -24.84 -15.41
CA ARG A 844 8.10 -24.55 -14.61
C ARG A 844 6.92 -24.11 -15.48
N SER A 845 7.15 -23.28 -16.50
CA SER A 845 6.12 -22.88 -17.46
C SER A 845 5.60 -24.10 -18.25
N LEU A 846 6.48 -24.99 -18.70
CA LEU A 846 6.08 -26.26 -19.32
C LEU A 846 5.25 -27.12 -18.36
N ASN A 847 5.63 -27.16 -17.08
CA ASN A 847 4.86 -27.88 -16.06
C ASN A 847 3.48 -27.25 -15.82
N ALA A 848 3.35 -25.92 -15.81
CA ALA A 848 2.06 -25.25 -15.66
C ALA A 848 1.12 -25.54 -16.84
N ILE A 849 1.66 -25.57 -18.07
CA ILE A 849 0.91 -25.99 -19.27
C ILE A 849 0.47 -27.46 -19.13
N TRP A 850 1.38 -28.34 -18.70
CA TRP A 850 1.06 -29.75 -18.47
C TRP A 850 -0.02 -29.93 -17.40
N GLU A 851 0.03 -29.20 -16.29
CA GLU A 851 -0.97 -29.27 -15.23
C GLU A 851 -2.36 -28.81 -15.70
N LEU A 852 -2.42 -27.77 -16.54
CA LEU A 852 -3.66 -27.35 -17.19
C LEU A 852 -4.23 -28.45 -18.10
N ALA A 853 -3.38 -29.08 -18.94
CA ALA A 853 -3.81 -30.19 -19.79
C ALA A 853 -4.24 -31.42 -18.96
N ARG A 854 -3.50 -31.73 -17.90
CA ARG A 854 -3.76 -32.85 -16.98
C ARG A 854 -5.13 -32.70 -16.31
N GLY A 855 -5.57 -31.48 -15.97
CA GLY A 855 -6.88 -31.23 -15.38
C GLY A 855 -8.05 -31.77 -16.21
N PHE A 856 -7.90 -31.85 -17.54
CA PHE A 856 -8.89 -32.43 -18.45
C PHE A 856 -8.70 -33.93 -18.70
N ILE A 857 -7.47 -34.44 -18.58
CA ILE A 857 -7.13 -35.85 -18.83
C ILE A 857 -7.44 -36.72 -17.59
N LEU A 858 -7.12 -36.23 -16.39
CA LEU A 858 -7.23 -36.99 -15.15
C LEU A 858 -8.66 -37.53 -14.87
N PRO A 859 -9.75 -36.77 -15.12
CA PRO A 859 -11.11 -37.28 -14.92
C PRO A 859 -11.45 -38.44 -15.86
N LEU A 860 -10.90 -38.44 -17.07
CA LEU A 860 -11.09 -39.53 -18.05
C LEU A 860 -10.35 -40.80 -17.61
N MET A 861 -9.22 -40.67 -16.91
CA MET A 861 -8.39 -41.79 -16.47
C MET A 861 -8.76 -42.35 -15.10
N LYS A 862 -9.19 -41.50 -14.17
CA LYS A 862 -9.37 -41.84 -12.75
C LYS A 862 -10.82 -41.71 -12.26
N GLY A 863 -11.71 -41.17 -13.08
CA GLY A 863 -13.13 -41.04 -12.78
C GLY A 863 -13.58 -39.60 -12.49
N PRO A 864 -14.90 -39.39 -12.37
CA PRO A 864 -15.51 -38.07 -12.29
C PRO A 864 -15.09 -37.25 -11.05
N ASP A 865 -14.67 -37.91 -9.97
CA ASP A 865 -14.20 -37.26 -8.74
C ASP A 865 -12.94 -36.40 -8.93
N TYR A 866 -12.21 -36.60 -10.02
CA TYR A 866 -11.01 -35.81 -10.35
C TYR A 866 -11.31 -34.63 -11.28
N LYS A 867 -12.59 -34.40 -11.62
CA LYS A 867 -13.00 -33.27 -12.45
C LYS A 867 -12.78 -31.95 -11.73
N GLU A 868 -11.97 -31.09 -12.33
CA GLU A 868 -11.68 -29.76 -11.81
C GLU A 868 -12.86 -28.81 -11.99
N SER A 869 -13.03 -27.90 -11.04
CA SER A 869 -13.98 -26.81 -11.17
C SER A 869 -13.51 -25.81 -12.23
N TRP A 870 -14.45 -25.09 -12.86
CA TRP A 870 -14.10 -24.00 -13.78
C TRP A 870 -13.28 -22.90 -13.10
N LEU A 871 -13.48 -22.68 -11.80
CA LEU A 871 -12.68 -21.74 -11.02
C LEU A 871 -11.22 -22.19 -10.92
N LEU A 872 -10.96 -23.48 -10.70
CA LEU A 872 -9.59 -24.01 -10.69
C LEU A 872 -8.96 -23.98 -12.10
N VAL A 873 -9.72 -24.30 -13.15
CA VAL A 873 -9.25 -24.16 -14.53
C VAL A 873 -8.82 -22.72 -14.82
N LEU A 874 -9.61 -21.73 -14.40
CA LEU A 874 -9.25 -20.32 -14.51
C LEU A 874 -7.96 -19.99 -13.73
N LEU A 875 -7.84 -20.48 -12.49
CA LEU A 875 -6.63 -20.31 -11.68
C LEU A 875 -5.39 -20.93 -12.35
N ARG A 876 -5.53 -22.07 -13.03
CA ARG A 876 -4.44 -22.68 -13.81
C ARG A 876 -4.07 -21.85 -15.03
N ILE A 877 -5.04 -21.26 -15.74
CA ILE A 877 -4.78 -20.34 -16.86
C ILE A 877 -4.00 -19.12 -16.37
N LEU A 878 -4.41 -18.52 -15.24
CA LEU A 878 -3.66 -17.42 -14.61
C LEU A 878 -2.26 -17.87 -14.15
N GLY A 879 -2.15 -19.10 -13.64
CA GLY A 879 -0.89 -19.74 -13.24
C GLY A 879 0.10 -19.98 -14.40
N LEU A 880 -0.29 -19.79 -15.66
CA LEU A 880 0.66 -19.79 -16.78
C LEU A 880 1.58 -18.55 -16.74
N ALA A 881 1.08 -17.41 -16.26
CA ALA A 881 1.86 -16.18 -16.08
C ALA A 881 2.78 -16.28 -14.85
N PHE A 882 2.34 -16.97 -13.80
CA PHE A 882 3.08 -17.22 -12.57
C PHE A 882 3.13 -18.72 -12.28
N PRO A 883 4.07 -19.46 -12.91
CA PRO A 883 4.21 -20.89 -12.69
C PRO A 883 4.31 -21.20 -11.19
N GLY A 884 3.76 -22.34 -10.74
CA GLY A 884 3.80 -22.75 -9.33
C GLY A 884 2.69 -22.18 -8.45
N LEU A 885 2.04 -21.06 -8.82
CA LEU A 885 0.92 -20.50 -8.05
C LEU A 885 -0.26 -21.47 -7.98
N SER A 886 -0.63 -22.09 -9.11
CA SER A 886 -1.72 -23.07 -9.18
C SER A 886 -1.41 -24.39 -8.45
N ALA A 887 -0.12 -24.64 -8.15
CA ALA A 887 0.31 -25.84 -7.42
C ALA A 887 0.08 -25.72 -5.91
N HIS A 888 -0.01 -24.49 -5.38
CA HIS A 888 -0.32 -24.20 -3.98
C HIS A 888 -1.83 -24.18 -3.72
N ASN A 889 -2.49 -25.33 -3.91
CA ASN A 889 -3.94 -25.44 -3.74
C ASN A 889 -4.29 -26.73 -2.99
N PRO A 890 -5.19 -26.72 -1.99
CA PRO A 890 -5.57 -27.92 -1.24
C PRO A 890 -6.03 -29.09 -2.10
N GLN A 891 -6.63 -28.84 -3.27
CA GLN A 891 -7.01 -29.91 -4.20
C GLN A 891 -5.83 -30.79 -4.61
N GLU A 892 -4.65 -30.20 -4.84
CA GLU A 892 -3.46 -30.94 -5.24
C GLU A 892 -2.99 -31.86 -4.12
N TYR A 893 -3.08 -31.39 -2.87
CA TYR A 893 -2.74 -32.17 -1.69
C TYR A 893 -3.74 -33.31 -1.41
N VAL A 894 -5.03 -33.09 -1.67
CA VAL A 894 -6.03 -34.16 -1.67
C VAL A 894 -5.75 -35.18 -2.78
N ASN A 895 -5.34 -34.73 -3.97
CA ASN A 895 -4.98 -35.63 -5.06
C ASN A 895 -3.70 -36.41 -4.75
N VAL A 896 -2.70 -35.77 -4.15
CA VAL A 896 -1.46 -36.39 -3.67
C VAL A 896 -1.78 -37.54 -2.72
N THR A 897 -2.59 -37.31 -1.70
CA THR A 897 -2.91 -38.36 -0.71
C THR A 897 -3.75 -39.50 -1.29
N ARG A 898 -4.65 -39.22 -2.24
CA ARG A 898 -5.47 -40.26 -2.90
C ARG A 898 -4.71 -41.07 -3.95
N LEU A 899 -3.86 -40.43 -4.76
CA LEU A 899 -3.17 -41.04 -5.91
C LEU A 899 -1.77 -41.58 -5.56
N CYS A 900 -1.26 -41.28 -4.36
CA CYS A 900 0.03 -41.79 -3.90
C CYS A 900 0.06 -43.32 -3.87
N SER A 901 1.19 -43.88 -4.27
CA SER A 901 1.47 -45.31 -4.15
C SER A 901 1.72 -45.68 -2.68
N PRO A 902 1.08 -46.73 -2.14
CA PRO A 902 1.33 -47.22 -0.77
C PRO A 902 2.81 -47.53 -0.49
N ARG A 903 3.59 -47.85 -1.54
CA ARG A 903 5.03 -48.14 -1.45
C ARG A 903 5.83 -47.05 -0.74
N ILE A 904 5.44 -45.78 -0.87
CA ILE A 904 6.15 -44.68 -0.22
C ILE A 904 5.97 -44.74 1.29
N TYR A 905 4.78 -45.10 1.77
CA TYR A 905 4.52 -45.22 3.20
C TYR A 905 5.18 -46.45 3.80
N HIS A 906 5.23 -47.57 3.07
CA HIS A 906 6.01 -48.74 3.51
C HIS A 906 7.50 -48.45 3.59
N GLN A 907 8.05 -47.66 2.66
CA GLN A 907 9.45 -47.20 2.76
C GLN A 907 9.70 -46.36 4.02
N LEU A 908 8.72 -45.55 4.45
CA LEU A 908 8.83 -44.81 5.72
C LEU A 908 8.82 -45.74 6.94
N GLU A 909 8.00 -46.79 6.91
CA GLU A 909 7.94 -47.81 7.96
C GLU A 909 9.25 -48.62 8.03
N ASP A 910 9.85 -48.94 6.87
CA ASP A 910 11.11 -49.69 6.78
C ASP A 910 12.34 -48.85 7.20
N ASP A 911 12.40 -47.57 6.83
CA ASP A 911 13.52 -46.65 7.16
C ASP A 911 13.55 -46.25 8.65
N GLN A 912 12.44 -46.40 9.39
CA GLN A 912 12.41 -46.22 10.84
C GLN A 912 13.16 -47.34 11.60
N HIS A 913 13.55 -48.43 10.94
CA HIS A 913 14.13 -49.62 11.58
C HIS A 913 15.66 -49.87 11.47
N PRO A 914 16.53 -49.12 10.74
CA PRO A 914 17.97 -49.41 10.75
C PRO A 914 18.89 -48.20 11.03
N THR A 915 18.72 -47.44 12.14
CA THR A 915 19.79 -46.51 12.60
C THR A 915 19.93 -46.33 14.13
N ASN A 916 19.36 -47.20 14.96
CA ASN A 916 19.55 -47.14 16.43
C ASN A 916 20.96 -47.51 16.91
N GLY A 917 21.85 -47.98 16.04
CA GLY A 917 23.19 -48.46 16.43
C GLY A 917 24.32 -47.41 16.40
N LEU A 918 24.30 -46.47 15.46
CA LEU A 918 25.48 -45.61 15.19
C LEU A 918 25.42 -44.26 15.94
N TYR A 919 24.22 -43.66 16.07
CA TYR A 919 24.04 -42.41 16.81
C TYR A 919 24.04 -42.62 18.34
N LEU A 920 23.63 -43.80 18.83
CA LEU A 920 23.68 -44.15 20.25
C LEU A 920 25.14 -44.22 20.78
N ALA A 921 26.08 -44.57 19.92
CA ALA A 921 27.51 -44.59 20.25
C ALA A 921 28.10 -43.18 20.37
N ILE A 922 27.66 -42.25 19.51
CA ILE A 922 28.15 -40.85 19.50
C ILE A 922 27.50 -40.04 20.63
N SER A 923 26.20 -40.25 20.89
CA SER A 923 25.47 -39.61 22.00
C SER A 923 25.99 -40.03 23.38
N LYS A 924 26.27 -41.34 23.59
CA LYS A 924 26.90 -41.80 24.84
C LYS A 924 28.31 -41.24 25.04
N ALA A 925 29.09 -41.10 23.96
CA ALA A 925 30.43 -40.50 24.05
C ALA A 925 30.38 -39.01 24.47
N ASN A 926 29.41 -38.25 23.96
CA ASN A 926 29.24 -36.83 24.30
C ASN A 926 28.63 -36.62 25.70
N MET A 927 27.70 -37.47 26.14
CA MET A 927 27.16 -37.48 27.51
C MET A 927 28.24 -37.80 28.56
N ILE A 928 29.13 -38.75 28.28
CA ILE A 928 30.26 -39.08 29.17
C ILE A 928 31.24 -37.90 29.27
N GLN A 929 31.49 -37.16 28.17
CA GLN A 929 32.30 -35.94 28.21
C GLN A 929 31.64 -34.79 28.98
N LEU A 930 30.31 -34.63 28.90
CA LEU A 930 29.57 -33.60 29.62
C LEU A 930 29.46 -33.92 31.12
N GLN A 931 29.24 -35.19 31.51
CA GLN A 931 29.29 -35.60 32.91
C GLN A 931 30.70 -35.51 33.51
N GLN A 932 31.76 -35.78 32.73
CA GLN A 932 33.14 -35.56 33.18
C GLN A 932 33.48 -34.07 33.37
N LYS A 933 32.94 -33.16 32.54
CA LYS A 933 33.09 -31.71 32.73
C LYS A 933 32.29 -31.15 33.90
N ALA A 934 31.10 -31.69 34.19
CA ALA A 934 30.29 -31.28 35.34
C ALA A 934 30.85 -31.78 36.69
N THR A 935 31.52 -32.95 36.70
CA THR A 935 32.07 -33.55 37.94
C THR A 935 33.37 -32.88 38.42
N ILE A 936 34.06 -32.10 37.56
CA ILE A 936 35.31 -31.40 37.95
C ILE A 936 35.03 -30.07 38.69
N LEU A 937 33.80 -29.57 38.71
CA LEU A 937 33.45 -28.28 39.33
C LEU A 937 32.95 -28.36 40.78
N VAL A 938 32.93 -29.54 41.40
CA VAL A 938 32.61 -29.69 42.82
C VAL A 938 33.63 -30.59 43.50
N ASN A 939 34.85 -30.10 43.70
CA ASN A 939 35.54 -30.35 44.98
C ASN A 939 36.77 -29.50 45.26
N SER A 940 36.81 -29.03 46.50
CA SER A 940 37.93 -28.50 47.28
C SER A 940 38.37 -27.04 47.05
N LYS A 941 37.88 -26.20 47.99
CA LYS A 941 38.42 -24.93 48.51
C LYS A 941 38.07 -23.65 47.75
N GLY A 942 37.00 -23.03 48.23
CA GLY A 942 36.52 -21.72 47.78
C GLY A 942 37.57 -20.62 47.84
N LYS A 943 37.70 -19.90 46.73
CA LYS A 943 38.15 -18.51 46.62
C LYS A 943 37.62 -17.96 45.30
N ILE A 944 36.86 -16.87 45.40
CA ILE A 944 36.32 -16.09 44.29
C ILE A 944 37.49 -15.34 43.64
N PHE A 945 37.64 -15.45 42.32
CA PHE A 945 38.44 -14.49 41.54
C PHE A 945 37.59 -13.94 40.40
N HIS A 946 37.40 -12.61 40.42
CA HIS A 946 37.00 -11.82 39.27
C HIS A 946 38.15 -11.78 38.25
N GLY A 947 37.86 -12.10 37.00
CA GLY A 947 38.78 -11.90 35.89
C GLY A 947 38.01 -11.90 34.56
N LYS A 948 37.98 -10.73 33.91
CA LYS A 948 37.52 -10.53 32.53
C LYS A 948 38.26 -11.48 31.58
N LEU A 949 37.55 -12.02 30.60
CA LEU A 949 38.15 -12.63 29.41
C LEU A 949 37.50 -12.03 28.16
N GLN A 950 38.38 -11.58 27.26
CA GLN A 950 38.13 -11.11 25.89
C GLN A 950 37.63 -12.23 25.00
#